data_AF-A0AAF0J276-F1
#
_entry.id   AF-A0AAF0J276-F1
#
_cell.length_a   1.000
_cell.length_b   1.000
_cell.length_c   1.000
_cell.angle_alpha   90.00
_cell.angle_beta   90.00
_cell.angle_gamma   90.00
#
_symmetry.space_group_name_H-M   'P 1'
#
loop_
_entity.id
_entity.type
_entity.pdbx_description
1 polymer ?
#
loop_
_entity_poly.entity_id
_entity_poly.type
_entity_poly.pdbx_seq_one_letter_code
_entity_poly.pdbx_strand_id
1 'polypeptide(L)'
;MCDSCVHRALSPRIAVLTSPDVNSMLHANGVTHLVDLLRPFEHATENVTLRTSQLETRVVPVYHVRFDPLDAFQFLDEGFDVMGQFMDGIQRSFHDEPVHDPSALPLDPTDLESDAWHAHIHQEPQLFQRFLSHMMNFRPVWPHDTLSHPCAMILATTSHGPDPLNAFAKLYETSQKGDVFAKQPCMNTNLLRCYLVLHDCAQFGSDMTRSLAVLNEVRKTYGVHCALLPIHSASEVSEDATTFFAAARDVTDLRECSASLSVPLGAYLTMDDAQRLRVYVRELITKSLVPFLESTVQHLGEQVAAQRKGLTGRLLGASRKFFGGRASTASSGTHTPQELYPATSTAAQTRRLADLALHIRDYRLAMQMYEAVRRDYQSDQATWYCVFAADMTCLSRLLYSAMTRSSADSLEPLFLAVCEEFSVSQAGSWFALRAAVLYAQLQQGAGAHHSAATAYLRGADLSDELVRALLLEQASWAYLRMSRPHTRRSASALLRAASQYRTCGQGALALNAFARLQAYYALRHEPLQEYTRFQKSILYHTLGSMDEALEQLVPLLHGSSPSVDASRLQALVHLAEAAGKTTVSLPSPLFQTQETRIVPWDPTDHVPVVVVHECFHVQLAVANSFGVPLRVSDLQLHFVAHSTGAPLEADYTVGACEWAPYERACIQLDVSLRIEGVARLDHVTYKLMDVLPVQQALTKRGPRLNQTPAQRRSVMYGQDTSLLIHVCRGIPRIQGTVEAPSQAMVGELLEVTVTLANRSAWHACDLSVVCAPDYLVPTPTPTAELGLPWRMPRPSPFSLDRIDGHGSVPIRFYVPMVHVGVECLTWQIRYHNEQGESFATRLAHDIHTRPVLQAQVFSKLTSALQPQYHVAMEVENLSDRSLQVTGLTFVSPQWHLSLDFEAVSLDAQHKAQWLARAQRHKGLDTLATTVELLRPFFQGRSTDVPLPDLPVRVSQQGQGPLSSLLRWPLLYAAVRSTLRRRELSDWYSGLPIFVQEAALPLMDSHQIDGMVAWRTETGTVGETLVSGITLGFRDDAVTSLQALDALLQDSASCAMYAETVKEKQLAREQLAQSPLVPIGCPISVVTGALSLSVSAYPHVAQLSLYVRNESPWPLLCVVRLVDPSTQDTALSCAPWLGQTWHRVLVPGWRAERVAVQALIDGPGTYRLGDWHIEAQLYQDDSLVRTFRTAGSITRPLTASHPA
;
A
#
# COMPACT_ATOMS: atom_id res chain seq x y z
N MET A 1 -8.04 -30.46 34.59
CA MET A 1 -6.86 -31.19 34.08
C MET A 1 -5.65 -31.03 35.01
N CYS A 2 -5.30 -29.82 35.46
CA CYS A 2 -4.10 -29.57 36.29
C CYS A 2 -4.00 -30.37 37.60
N ASP A 3 -5.10 -30.56 38.35
CA ASP A 3 -5.06 -31.37 39.59
C ASP A 3 -4.62 -32.82 39.31
N SER A 4 -5.04 -33.37 38.16
CA SER A 4 -4.69 -34.73 37.74
C SER A 4 -3.17 -34.93 37.65
N CYS A 5 -2.43 -33.93 37.13
CA CYS A 5 -0.97 -33.99 37.00
C CYS A 5 -0.28 -34.15 38.35
N VAL A 6 -0.65 -33.34 39.35
CA VAL A 6 -0.09 -33.42 40.71
C VAL A 6 -0.42 -34.75 41.36
N HIS A 7 -1.64 -35.23 41.17
CA HIS A 7 -2.08 -36.50 41.74
C HIS A 7 -1.45 -37.72 41.10
N ARG A 8 -1.13 -37.66 39.80
CA ARG A 8 -0.32 -38.67 39.12
C ARG A 8 1.13 -38.63 39.63
N ALA A 9 1.73 -37.44 39.69
CA ALA A 9 3.10 -37.22 40.16
C ALA A 9 3.33 -37.62 41.63
N LEU A 10 2.30 -37.54 42.48
CA LEU A 10 2.35 -37.85 43.92
C LEU A 10 1.42 -39.02 44.28
N SER A 11 1.13 -39.90 43.32
CA SER A 11 0.24 -41.05 43.54
C SER A 11 0.83 -42.06 44.53
N PRO A 12 -0.03 -42.80 45.26
CA PRO A 12 0.42 -43.87 46.15
C PRO A 12 1.17 -44.95 45.36
N ARG A 13 2.38 -45.29 45.83
CA ARG A 13 3.21 -46.32 45.22
C ARG A 13 3.00 -47.67 45.88
N ILE A 14 2.69 -48.69 45.08
CA ILE A 14 2.39 -50.05 45.50
C ILE A 14 3.56 -50.93 45.06
N ALA A 15 4.27 -51.51 46.03
CA ALA A 15 5.36 -52.44 45.72
C ALA A 15 4.77 -53.78 45.27
N VAL A 16 5.34 -54.39 44.24
CA VAL A 16 4.92 -55.70 43.74
C VAL A 16 6.07 -56.67 43.92
N LEU A 17 5.81 -57.74 44.66
CA LEU A 17 6.75 -58.81 44.94
C LEU A 17 6.18 -60.12 44.40
N THR A 18 6.93 -60.75 43.51
CA THR A 18 6.51 -61.95 42.77
C THR A 18 7.40 -63.14 43.13
N SER A 19 6.83 -64.34 43.18
CA SER A 19 7.64 -65.56 43.23
C SER A 19 8.32 -65.81 41.88
N PRO A 20 9.49 -66.48 41.81
CA PRO A 20 10.18 -66.80 40.55
C PRO A 20 9.29 -67.52 39.52
N ASP A 21 8.37 -68.37 40.01
CA ASP A 21 7.41 -69.10 39.17
C ASP A 21 6.45 -68.15 38.43
N VAL A 22 6.07 -67.02 39.04
CA VAL A 22 5.22 -66.01 38.39
C VAL A 22 5.97 -65.31 37.28
N ASN A 23 7.21 -64.89 37.52
CA ASN A 23 8.02 -64.23 36.49
C ASN A 23 8.28 -65.15 35.30
N SER A 24 8.56 -66.44 35.57
CA SER A 24 8.76 -67.46 34.54
C SER A 24 7.50 -67.67 33.70
N MET A 25 6.33 -67.75 34.35
CA MET A 25 5.03 -67.89 33.71
C MET A 25 4.75 -66.70 32.78
N LEU A 26 5.05 -65.47 33.22
CA LEU A 26 4.75 -64.25 32.47
C LEU A 26 5.64 -63.99 31.24
N HIS A 27 6.78 -64.66 31.09
CA HIS A 27 7.66 -64.51 29.92
C HIS A 27 6.98 -64.82 28.59
N ALA A 28 5.98 -65.70 28.60
CA ALA A 28 5.17 -65.99 27.41
C ALA A 28 4.44 -64.73 26.88
N ASN A 29 4.24 -63.71 27.71
CA ASN A 29 3.56 -62.46 27.35
C ASN A 29 4.52 -61.29 27.09
N GLY A 30 5.79 -61.55 26.84
CA GLY A 30 6.78 -60.50 26.53
C GLY A 30 7.14 -59.61 27.71
N VAL A 31 6.79 -59.99 28.95
CA VAL A 31 7.13 -59.27 30.18
C VAL A 31 8.03 -60.10 31.09
N THR A 32 8.79 -59.43 31.95
CA THR A 32 9.66 -60.08 32.94
C THR A 32 9.09 -59.98 34.36
N HIS A 33 8.13 -59.07 34.60
CA HIS A 33 7.55 -58.85 35.90
C HIS A 33 6.05 -58.51 35.82
N LEU A 34 5.28 -58.89 36.85
CA LEU A 34 3.83 -58.64 36.91
C LEU A 34 3.44 -57.16 36.81
N VAL A 35 4.33 -56.27 37.26
CA VAL A 35 4.13 -54.80 37.19
C VAL A 35 3.76 -54.36 35.78
N ASP A 36 4.39 -54.93 34.76
CA ASP A 36 4.22 -54.50 33.37
C ASP A 36 2.79 -54.76 32.86
N LEU A 37 2.11 -55.80 33.38
CA LEU A 37 0.70 -56.06 33.08
C LEU A 37 -0.27 -55.19 33.90
N LEU A 38 0.18 -54.62 35.01
CA LEU A 38 -0.63 -53.74 35.86
C LEU A 38 -0.54 -52.26 35.45
N ARG A 39 0.58 -51.85 34.81
CA ARG A 39 0.84 -50.46 34.38
C ARG A 39 -0.32 -49.82 33.61
N PRO A 40 -0.99 -50.48 32.64
CA PRO A 40 -2.12 -49.88 31.90
C PRO A 40 -3.26 -49.38 32.78
N PHE A 41 -3.36 -49.88 34.02
CA PHE A 41 -4.47 -49.60 34.92
C PHE A 41 -4.10 -48.64 36.06
N GLU A 42 -2.87 -48.11 36.09
CA GLU A 42 -2.39 -47.12 37.08
C GLU A 42 -3.25 -45.85 37.12
N HIS A 43 -3.94 -45.52 36.02
CA HIS A 43 -4.75 -44.31 35.87
C HIS A 43 -6.18 -44.60 35.41
N ALA A 44 -6.65 -45.86 35.50
CA ALA A 44 -7.92 -46.29 34.92
C ALA A 44 -9.09 -46.40 35.93
N THR A 45 -8.83 -46.17 37.22
CA THR A 45 -9.82 -46.37 38.28
C THR A 45 -10.63 -45.11 38.51
N GLU A 46 -11.81 -45.09 37.91
CA GLU A 46 -12.71 -43.94 37.94
C GLU A 46 -13.74 -43.98 39.07
N ASN A 47 -14.20 -42.80 39.49
CA ASN A 47 -15.29 -42.58 40.44
C ASN A 47 -15.07 -43.29 41.77
N VAL A 48 -13.92 -43.04 42.41
CA VAL A 48 -13.56 -43.64 43.69
C VAL A 48 -14.08 -42.76 44.83
N THR A 49 -14.82 -43.38 45.74
CA THR A 49 -15.31 -42.71 46.95
C THR A 49 -14.24 -42.74 48.04
N LEU A 50 -13.90 -41.57 48.58
CA LEU A 50 -12.93 -41.37 49.66
C LEU A 50 -13.62 -40.70 50.84
N ARG A 51 -13.18 -41.03 52.06
CA ARG A 51 -13.65 -40.43 53.30
C ARG A 51 -12.51 -39.70 54.02
N THR A 52 -12.72 -38.42 54.32
CA THR A 52 -11.72 -37.57 54.99
C THR A 52 -11.60 -37.90 56.48
N SER A 53 -10.64 -37.29 57.18
CA SER A 53 -10.49 -37.48 58.64
C SER A 53 -11.68 -36.96 59.44
N GLN A 54 -12.46 -36.05 58.85
CA GLN A 54 -13.70 -35.50 59.41
C GLN A 54 -14.94 -36.29 58.97
N LEU A 55 -14.75 -37.48 58.39
CA LEU A 55 -15.80 -38.35 57.87
C LEU A 55 -16.61 -37.77 56.70
N GLU A 56 -16.10 -36.73 56.03
CA GLU A 56 -16.70 -36.18 54.82
C GLU A 56 -16.44 -37.13 53.65
N THR A 57 -17.49 -37.46 52.89
CA THR A 57 -17.39 -38.37 51.74
C THR A 57 -17.24 -37.58 50.45
N ARG A 58 -16.27 -37.96 49.60
CA ARG A 58 -15.98 -37.32 48.31
C ARG A 58 -15.79 -38.36 47.22
N VAL A 59 -16.28 -38.06 46.02
CA VAL A 59 -16.06 -38.90 44.83
C VAL A 59 -14.98 -38.25 43.98
N VAL A 60 -13.90 -38.98 43.73
CA VAL A 60 -12.79 -38.53 42.90
C VAL A 60 -12.93 -39.13 41.50
N PRO A 61 -12.82 -38.30 40.43
CA PRO A 61 -13.05 -38.76 39.07
C PRO A 61 -12.07 -39.84 38.63
N VAL A 62 -10.78 -39.70 38.96
CA VAL A 62 -9.73 -40.69 38.70
C VAL A 62 -8.82 -40.80 39.92
N TYR A 63 -8.62 -42.03 40.41
CA TYR A 63 -7.68 -42.33 41.49
C TYR A 63 -6.43 -42.99 40.93
N HIS A 64 -5.33 -42.23 40.89
CA HIS A 64 -4.05 -42.72 40.38
C HIS A 64 -3.34 -43.56 41.44
N VAL A 65 -2.71 -44.65 40.99
CA VAL A 65 -1.72 -45.44 41.75
C VAL A 65 -0.50 -45.67 40.87
N ARG A 66 0.59 -46.14 41.45
CA ARG A 66 1.77 -46.57 40.71
C ARG A 66 2.23 -47.93 41.20
N PHE A 67 2.52 -48.87 40.30
CA PHE A 67 3.06 -50.18 40.65
C PHE A 67 4.54 -50.24 40.33
N ASP A 68 5.38 -50.61 41.30
CA ASP A 68 6.82 -50.75 41.10
C ASP A 68 7.30 -52.08 41.71
N PRO A 69 8.33 -52.74 41.15
CA PRO A 69 8.96 -53.88 41.80
C PRO A 69 9.57 -53.44 43.15
N LEU A 70 9.66 -54.35 44.12
CA LEU A 70 10.20 -54.01 45.45
C LEU A 70 11.62 -53.39 45.38
N ASP A 71 12.45 -53.85 44.45
CA ASP A 71 13.83 -53.37 44.30
C ASP A 71 13.92 -51.90 43.83
N ALA A 72 12.87 -51.38 43.19
CA ALA A 72 12.80 -49.96 42.81
C ALA A 72 12.62 -49.00 44.00
N PHE A 73 12.46 -49.53 45.22
CA PHE A 73 12.39 -48.75 46.46
C PHE A 73 13.73 -48.63 47.20
N GLN A 74 14.83 -49.05 46.59
CA GLN A 74 16.17 -48.81 47.14
C GLN A 74 16.57 -47.33 47.01
N PHE A 75 17.16 -46.74 48.05
CA PHE A 75 17.72 -45.39 47.98
C PHE A 75 18.88 -45.36 47.01
N LEU A 76 18.96 -44.27 46.25
CA LEU A 76 20.11 -43.98 45.42
C LEU A 76 21.28 -43.55 46.31
N ASP A 77 22.50 -43.92 45.93
CA ASP A 77 23.71 -43.52 46.65
C ASP A 77 23.86 -41.98 46.68
N GLU A 78 24.47 -41.43 47.73
CA GLU A 78 24.55 -39.97 47.96
C GLU A 78 25.31 -39.18 46.86
N GLY A 79 26.03 -39.85 45.97
CA GLY A 79 26.71 -39.26 44.80
C GLY A 79 25.99 -39.46 43.47
N PHE A 80 24.79 -40.04 43.46
CA PHE A 80 24.06 -40.33 42.24
C PHE A 80 23.48 -39.06 41.60
N ASP A 81 23.79 -38.82 40.33
CA ASP A 81 23.26 -37.68 39.58
C ASP A 81 21.82 -37.92 39.11
N VAL A 82 20.88 -37.70 40.03
CA VAL A 82 19.44 -37.85 39.78
C VAL A 82 18.97 -36.97 38.62
N MET A 83 19.49 -35.74 38.53
CA MET A 83 19.14 -34.83 37.44
C MET A 83 19.71 -35.34 36.12
N GLY A 84 20.98 -35.75 36.09
CA GLY A 84 21.61 -36.32 34.89
C GLY A 84 20.83 -37.51 34.33
N GLN A 85 20.40 -38.46 35.18
CA GLN A 85 19.60 -39.62 34.74
C GLN A 85 18.26 -39.19 34.12
N PHE A 86 17.59 -38.21 34.72
CA PHE A 86 16.34 -37.66 34.18
C PHE A 86 16.57 -36.97 32.83
N MET A 87 17.62 -36.15 32.72
CA MET A 87 17.96 -35.42 31.50
C MET A 87 18.33 -36.36 30.36
N ASP A 88 19.12 -37.39 30.63
CA ASP A 88 19.45 -38.46 29.66
C ASP A 88 18.18 -39.14 29.14
N GLY A 89 17.24 -39.42 30.04
CA GLY A 89 15.95 -40.02 29.70
C GLY A 89 15.12 -39.15 28.76
N ILE A 90 15.05 -37.85 29.04
CA ILE A 90 14.39 -36.88 28.16
C ILE A 90 15.10 -36.81 26.82
N GLN A 91 16.43 -36.63 26.81
CA GLN A 91 17.19 -36.48 25.57
C GLN A 91 16.98 -37.68 24.65
N ARG A 92 17.08 -38.92 25.16
CA ARG A 92 16.78 -40.13 24.37
C ARG A 92 15.34 -40.12 23.85
N SER A 93 14.37 -39.83 24.72
CA SER A 93 12.96 -39.80 24.31
C SER A 93 12.65 -38.78 23.21
N PHE A 94 13.34 -37.63 23.19
CA PHE A 94 13.18 -36.58 22.20
C PHE A 94 13.94 -36.86 20.89
N HIS A 95 15.04 -37.63 20.95
CA HIS A 95 15.80 -38.04 19.76
C HIS A 95 15.17 -39.23 19.04
N ASP A 96 14.71 -40.25 19.77
CA ASP A 96 14.22 -41.51 19.19
C ASP A 96 12.85 -41.35 18.50
N GLU A 97 12.02 -40.41 18.97
CA GLU A 97 10.70 -40.11 18.39
C GLU A 97 10.44 -38.59 18.35
N PRO A 98 10.76 -37.92 17.24
CA PRO A 98 10.56 -36.48 17.12
C PRO A 98 9.06 -36.14 17.14
N VAL A 99 8.64 -35.38 18.16
CA VAL A 99 7.28 -34.84 18.24
C VAL A 99 7.22 -33.53 17.45
N HIS A 100 6.25 -33.41 16.54
CA HIS A 100 6.00 -32.18 15.78
C HIS A 100 4.72 -31.53 16.27
N ASP A 101 4.85 -30.36 16.90
CA ASP A 101 3.70 -29.51 17.19
C ASP A 101 3.22 -28.83 15.89
N PRO A 102 1.98 -29.08 15.42
CA PRO A 102 1.59 -28.85 14.02
C PRO A 102 1.28 -27.40 13.62
N SER A 103 1.49 -26.38 14.46
CA SER A 103 1.34 -24.98 14.03
C SER A 103 2.01 -23.98 14.98
N ALA A 104 2.83 -23.09 14.42
CA ALA A 104 3.45 -22.00 15.17
C ALA A 104 2.43 -20.88 15.44
N LEU A 105 1.79 -20.89 16.61
CA LEU A 105 0.84 -19.84 16.99
C LEU A 105 1.51 -18.45 17.04
N PRO A 106 0.96 -17.41 16.38
CA PRO A 106 1.52 -16.07 16.45
C PRO A 106 1.47 -15.53 17.89
N LEU A 107 2.46 -14.72 18.26
CA LEU A 107 2.51 -14.08 19.59
C LEU A 107 1.45 -12.99 19.77
N ASP A 108 1.01 -12.38 18.65
CA ASP A 108 0.01 -11.32 18.62
C ASP A 108 -0.89 -11.56 17.38
N PRO A 109 -2.12 -12.04 17.57
CA PRO A 109 -3.03 -12.35 16.46
C PRO A 109 -3.61 -11.07 15.85
N THR A 110 -4.08 -11.17 14.59
CA THR A 110 -4.90 -10.10 13.99
C THR A 110 -6.35 -10.17 14.50
N ASP A 111 -7.11 -9.07 14.42
CA ASP A 111 -8.48 -9.00 14.94
C ASP A 111 -9.41 -10.10 14.36
N LEU A 112 -9.11 -10.60 13.16
CA LEU A 112 -9.89 -11.63 12.47
C LEU A 112 -9.68 -13.05 13.00
N GLU A 113 -8.62 -13.30 13.77
CA GLU A 113 -8.19 -14.65 14.22
C GLU A 113 -8.26 -14.85 15.74
N SER A 114 -8.79 -13.87 16.48
CA SER A 114 -8.73 -13.82 17.95
C SER A 114 -9.36 -15.04 18.65
N ASP A 115 -10.53 -15.51 18.21
CA ASP A 115 -11.24 -16.62 18.87
C ASP A 115 -10.51 -17.97 18.71
N ALA A 116 -9.98 -18.24 17.51
CA ALA A 116 -9.19 -19.43 17.24
C ALA A 116 -7.85 -19.38 17.99
N TRP A 117 -7.24 -18.19 18.07
CA TRP A 117 -6.03 -17.96 18.86
C TRP A 117 -6.27 -18.23 20.34
N HIS A 118 -7.37 -17.72 20.91
CA HIS A 118 -7.77 -17.95 22.29
C HIS A 118 -7.99 -19.45 22.58
N ALA A 119 -8.63 -20.19 21.68
CA ALA A 119 -8.78 -21.63 21.84
C ALA A 119 -7.43 -22.37 21.84
N HIS A 120 -6.51 -21.98 20.96
CA HIS A 120 -5.22 -22.63 20.81
C HIS A 120 -4.25 -22.32 21.96
N ILE A 121 -4.23 -21.09 22.52
CA ILE A 121 -3.33 -20.77 23.65
C ILE A 121 -3.59 -21.65 24.88
N HIS A 122 -4.82 -22.13 25.07
CA HIS A 122 -5.18 -22.97 26.19
C HIS A 122 -4.86 -24.46 25.96
N GLN A 123 -4.50 -24.85 24.74
CA GLN A 123 -3.96 -26.18 24.46
C GLN A 123 -2.50 -26.23 24.91
N GLU A 124 -2.13 -27.31 25.59
CA GLU A 124 -0.76 -27.51 26.07
C GLU A 124 0.08 -28.13 24.95
N PRO A 125 1.28 -27.61 24.64
CA PRO A 125 2.13 -28.15 23.56
C PRO A 125 2.47 -29.62 23.79
N GLN A 126 2.47 -30.44 22.73
CA GLN A 126 2.67 -31.89 22.84
C GLN A 126 4.05 -32.23 23.40
N LEU A 127 5.08 -31.47 23.01
CA LEU A 127 6.44 -31.63 23.55
C LEU A 127 6.48 -31.45 25.07
N PHE A 128 5.73 -30.47 25.57
CA PHE A 128 5.65 -30.22 27.01
C PHE A 128 4.83 -31.29 27.72
N GLN A 129 3.75 -31.80 27.12
CA GLN A 129 3.01 -32.94 27.66
C GLN A 129 3.87 -34.21 27.76
N ARG A 130 4.74 -34.45 26.77
CA ARG A 130 5.73 -35.55 26.80
C ARG A 130 6.74 -35.36 27.94
N PHE A 131 7.28 -34.14 28.09
CA PHE A 131 8.13 -33.78 29.23
C PHE A 131 7.43 -34.00 30.58
N LEU A 132 6.19 -33.53 30.74
CA LEU A 132 5.41 -33.72 31.96
C LEU A 132 5.19 -35.20 32.27
N SER A 133 4.89 -36.02 31.26
CA SER A 133 4.70 -37.47 31.44
C SER A 133 5.99 -38.13 31.92
N HIS A 134 7.13 -37.77 31.34
CA HIS A 134 8.45 -38.24 31.79
C HIS A 134 8.73 -37.85 33.24
N MET A 135 8.46 -36.60 33.61
CA MET A 135 8.62 -36.10 34.98
C MET A 135 7.71 -36.84 35.97
N MET A 136 6.46 -37.13 35.59
CA MET A 136 5.53 -37.89 36.43
C MET A 136 5.95 -39.35 36.61
N ASN A 137 6.58 -39.93 35.58
CA ASN A 137 7.06 -41.31 35.61
C ASN A 137 8.41 -41.48 36.31
N PHE A 138 9.23 -40.44 36.37
CA PHE A 138 10.50 -40.46 37.08
C PHE A 138 10.29 -40.18 38.58
N ARG A 139 10.30 -41.24 39.40
CA ARG A 139 10.02 -41.20 40.84
C ARG A 139 11.20 -41.76 41.65
N PRO A 140 12.35 -41.05 41.70
CA PRO A 140 13.50 -41.50 42.46
C PRO A 140 13.15 -41.59 43.94
N VAL A 141 13.75 -42.56 44.63
CA VAL A 141 13.45 -42.85 46.03
C VAL A 141 14.49 -42.17 46.90
N TRP A 142 14.02 -41.32 47.80
CA TRP A 142 14.88 -40.47 48.65
C TRP A 142 14.44 -40.54 50.10
N PRO A 143 15.34 -40.40 51.09
CA PRO A 143 14.96 -40.49 52.50
C PRO A 143 13.97 -39.41 52.94
N HIS A 144 14.06 -38.23 52.34
CA HIS A 144 13.27 -37.04 52.69
C HIS A 144 11.96 -36.92 51.88
N ASP A 145 11.84 -37.61 50.74
CA ASP A 145 10.63 -37.64 49.90
C ASP A 145 9.76 -38.85 50.23
N THR A 146 9.08 -38.78 51.37
CA THR A 146 8.26 -39.87 51.93
C THR A 146 7.10 -40.30 51.03
N LEU A 147 6.64 -39.45 50.10
CA LEU A 147 5.60 -39.80 49.10
C LEU A 147 6.11 -40.76 48.02
N SER A 148 7.43 -40.91 47.89
CA SER A 148 8.06 -41.85 46.97
C SER A 148 8.34 -43.22 47.62
N HIS A 149 8.01 -43.41 48.90
CA HIS A 149 8.08 -44.69 49.62
C HIS A 149 6.83 -45.55 49.35
N PRO A 150 6.90 -46.89 49.54
CA PRO A 150 5.75 -47.75 49.29
C PRO A 150 4.65 -47.55 50.33
N CYS A 151 3.38 -47.48 49.90
CA CYS A 151 2.21 -47.37 50.77
C CYS A 151 1.49 -48.71 51.00
N ALA A 152 1.64 -49.64 50.06
CA ALA A 152 1.06 -50.98 50.08
C ALA A 152 1.95 -51.95 49.28
N MET A 153 1.71 -53.25 49.43
CA MET A 153 2.44 -54.30 48.73
C MET A 153 1.50 -55.36 48.16
N ILE A 154 1.77 -55.82 46.94
CA ILE A 154 1.18 -57.01 46.34
C ILE A 154 2.20 -58.15 46.44
N LEU A 155 1.80 -59.26 47.06
CA LEU A 155 2.58 -60.49 47.12
C LEU A 155 1.90 -61.48 46.17
N ALA A 156 2.57 -61.83 45.07
CA ALA A 156 1.98 -62.65 44.01
C ALA A 156 2.69 -64.01 43.88
N THR A 157 1.91 -65.08 43.87
CA THR A 157 2.39 -66.44 43.52
C THR A 157 1.45 -67.11 42.53
N THR A 158 1.89 -68.21 41.92
CA THR A 158 1.04 -69.09 41.10
C THR A 158 0.62 -70.29 41.93
N SER A 159 -0.65 -70.70 41.83
CA SER A 159 -1.14 -71.91 42.51
C SER A 159 -0.51 -73.21 42.01
N HIS A 160 0.16 -73.15 40.86
CA HIS A 160 0.70 -74.31 40.16
C HIS A 160 2.19 -74.54 40.35
N GLY A 161 2.86 -73.64 41.08
CA GLY A 161 4.24 -73.84 41.52
C GLY A 161 4.38 -75.10 42.40
N PRO A 162 5.63 -75.56 42.62
CA PRO A 162 5.90 -76.78 43.39
C PRO A 162 5.40 -76.67 44.84
N ASP A 163 5.48 -75.48 45.45
CA ASP A 163 4.96 -75.20 46.79
C ASP A 163 4.51 -73.72 46.94
N PRO A 164 3.23 -73.40 46.64
CA PRO A 164 2.74 -72.02 46.66
C PRO A 164 2.62 -71.42 48.06
N LEU A 165 2.41 -72.24 49.10
CA LEU A 165 2.27 -71.74 50.47
C LEU A 165 3.63 -71.33 51.04
N ASN A 166 4.69 -72.11 50.77
CA ASN A 166 6.05 -71.72 51.14
C ASN A 166 6.55 -70.52 50.32
N ALA A 167 6.16 -70.43 49.03
CA ALA A 167 6.43 -69.23 48.24
C ALA A 167 5.82 -67.97 48.91
N PHE A 168 4.56 -68.02 49.36
CA PHE A 168 3.96 -66.94 50.13
C PHE A 168 4.68 -66.65 51.45
N ALA A 169 5.10 -67.67 52.19
CA ALA A 169 5.85 -67.49 53.43
C ALA A 169 7.17 -66.73 53.20
N LYS A 170 7.91 -67.08 52.14
CA LYS A 170 9.12 -66.36 51.72
C LYS A 170 8.82 -64.92 51.32
N LEU A 171 7.82 -64.71 50.47
CA LEU A 171 7.41 -63.36 50.06
C LEU A 171 6.99 -62.49 51.26
N TYR A 172 6.28 -63.09 52.23
CA TYR A 172 5.89 -62.41 53.46
C TYR A 172 7.10 -62.03 54.31
N GLU A 173 8.07 -62.93 54.48
CA GLU A 173 9.32 -62.63 55.20
C GLU A 173 10.10 -61.49 54.52
N THR A 174 10.28 -61.55 53.20
CA THR A 174 10.91 -60.48 52.42
C THR A 174 10.15 -59.16 52.55
N SER A 175 8.82 -59.18 52.63
CA SER A 175 7.99 -57.96 52.82
C SER A 175 8.15 -57.30 54.20
N GLN A 176 8.78 -57.98 55.17
CA GLN A 176 9.00 -57.47 56.53
C GLN A 176 10.48 -57.17 56.79
N LYS A 177 11.37 -58.03 56.32
CA LYS A 177 12.81 -58.03 56.64
C LYS A 177 13.71 -57.89 55.42
N GLY A 178 13.16 -57.67 54.23
CA GLY A 178 13.95 -57.49 53.01
C GLY A 178 14.93 -56.33 53.14
N ASP A 179 16.01 -56.39 52.35
CA ASP A 179 17.11 -55.41 52.35
C ASP A 179 16.63 -53.96 52.24
N VAL A 180 15.56 -53.71 51.46
CA VAL A 180 14.93 -52.40 51.32
C VAL A 180 14.53 -51.82 52.69
N PHE A 181 13.92 -52.62 53.56
CA PHE A 181 13.49 -52.16 54.89
C PHE A 181 14.60 -52.25 55.94
N ALA A 182 15.46 -53.28 55.84
CA ALA A 182 16.53 -53.50 56.81
C ALA A 182 17.63 -52.42 56.73
N LYS A 183 17.93 -51.92 55.52
CA LYS A 183 18.96 -50.90 55.28
C LYS A 183 18.44 -49.47 55.41
N GLN A 184 17.14 -49.26 55.56
CA GLN A 184 16.50 -47.93 55.45
C GLN A 184 15.54 -47.64 56.61
N PRO A 185 16.04 -47.08 57.74
CA PRO A 185 15.27 -46.94 58.98
C PRO A 185 14.12 -45.90 58.91
N CYS A 186 14.12 -45.02 57.91
CA CYS A 186 13.05 -44.05 57.69
C CYS A 186 11.83 -44.64 56.93
N MET A 187 11.97 -45.79 56.27
CA MET A 187 10.85 -46.47 55.61
C MET A 187 9.99 -47.24 56.61
N ASN A 188 8.67 -47.20 56.40
CA ASN A 188 7.73 -47.88 57.29
C ASN A 188 7.42 -49.30 56.81
N THR A 189 7.51 -50.29 57.71
CA THR A 189 7.19 -51.70 57.43
C THR A 189 5.71 -52.06 57.64
N ASN A 190 4.95 -51.19 58.31
CA ASN A 190 3.51 -51.37 58.53
C ASN A 190 2.72 -50.88 57.30
N LEU A 191 2.76 -51.70 56.26
CA LEU A 191 2.11 -51.50 54.96
C LEU A 191 0.96 -52.49 54.78
N LEU A 192 -0.05 -52.09 54.00
CA LEU A 192 -1.10 -53.01 53.52
C LEU A 192 -0.48 -54.09 52.64
N ARG A 193 -0.75 -55.37 52.94
CA ARG A 193 -0.29 -56.51 52.14
C ARG A 193 -1.49 -57.18 51.47
N CYS A 194 -1.46 -57.25 50.15
CA CYS A 194 -2.48 -57.87 49.32
C CYS A 194 -1.90 -59.14 48.67
N TYR A 195 -2.57 -60.27 48.87
CA TYR A 195 -2.09 -61.58 48.43
C TYR A 195 -2.77 -61.98 47.12
N LEU A 196 -2.00 -62.19 46.06
CA LEU A 196 -2.51 -62.49 44.73
C LEU A 196 -2.08 -63.90 44.32
N VAL A 197 -3.06 -64.73 43.99
CA VAL A 197 -2.83 -66.04 43.37
C VAL A 197 -3.12 -65.90 41.88
N LEU A 198 -2.11 -66.15 41.03
CA LEU A 198 -2.28 -66.21 39.58
C LEU A 198 -2.61 -67.65 39.16
N HIS A 199 -3.56 -67.80 38.24
CA HIS A 199 -3.91 -69.07 37.62
C HIS A 199 -3.64 -69.00 36.12
N ASP A 200 -2.78 -69.88 35.63
CA ASP A 200 -2.44 -69.99 34.21
C ASP A 200 -3.48 -70.84 33.47
N CYS A 201 -4.38 -70.17 32.75
CA CYS A 201 -5.43 -70.80 31.97
C CYS A 201 -4.90 -71.58 30.75
N ALA A 202 -3.75 -71.18 30.18
CA ALA A 202 -3.19 -71.82 28.99
C ALA A 202 -2.60 -73.19 29.35
N GLN A 203 -1.94 -73.29 30.50
CA GLN A 203 -1.32 -74.53 30.95
C GLN A 203 -2.30 -75.47 31.66
N PHE A 204 -3.30 -74.95 32.39
CA PHE A 204 -4.16 -75.74 33.28
C PHE A 204 -5.66 -75.64 33.00
N GLY A 205 -6.06 -74.92 31.94
CA GLY A 205 -7.47 -74.79 31.54
C GLY A 205 -8.30 -73.97 32.53
N SER A 206 -9.61 -74.23 32.58
CA SER A 206 -10.55 -73.49 33.45
C SER A 206 -10.72 -74.10 34.85
N ASP A 207 -9.99 -75.16 35.20
CA ASP A 207 -10.13 -75.81 36.51
C ASP A 207 -9.37 -75.04 37.60
N MET A 208 -10.12 -74.25 38.36
CA MET A 208 -9.59 -73.40 39.42
C MET A 208 -9.60 -74.05 40.80
N THR A 209 -9.94 -75.34 40.93
CA THR A 209 -10.15 -76.01 42.24
C THR A 209 -8.91 -75.92 43.14
N ARG A 210 -7.72 -76.22 42.58
CA ARG A 210 -6.43 -76.10 43.29
C ARG A 210 -6.13 -74.65 43.70
N SER A 211 -6.36 -73.70 42.80
CA SER A 211 -6.08 -72.29 43.03
C SER A 211 -6.99 -71.70 44.11
N LEU A 212 -8.27 -72.11 44.13
CA LEU A 212 -9.22 -71.75 45.18
C LEU A 212 -8.84 -72.36 46.54
N ALA A 213 -8.34 -73.60 46.56
CA ALA A 213 -7.84 -74.21 47.80
C ALA A 213 -6.63 -73.44 48.36
N VAL A 214 -5.64 -73.12 47.52
CA VAL A 214 -4.48 -72.30 47.92
C VAL A 214 -4.93 -70.92 48.40
N LEU A 215 -5.84 -70.25 47.68
CA LEU A 215 -6.39 -68.96 48.09
C LEU A 215 -7.08 -69.02 49.45
N ASN A 216 -7.87 -70.06 49.72
CA ASN A 216 -8.57 -70.22 50.99
C ASN A 216 -7.60 -70.45 52.16
N GLU A 217 -6.53 -71.21 51.96
CA GLU A 217 -5.50 -71.37 52.99
C GLU A 217 -4.74 -70.07 53.23
N VAL A 218 -4.33 -69.35 52.18
CA VAL A 218 -3.70 -68.03 52.29
C VAL A 218 -4.62 -67.04 53.00
N ARG A 219 -5.93 -67.06 52.70
CA ARG A 219 -6.95 -66.23 53.35
C ARG A 219 -7.03 -66.49 54.86
N LYS A 220 -6.95 -67.77 55.26
CA LYS A 220 -6.94 -68.16 56.68
C LYS A 220 -5.65 -67.72 57.38
N THR A 221 -4.51 -67.86 56.74
CA THR A 221 -3.20 -67.56 57.34
C THR A 221 -2.90 -66.07 57.41
N TYR A 222 -3.20 -65.32 56.34
CA TYR A 222 -2.71 -63.95 56.16
C TYR A 222 -3.82 -62.88 56.10
N GLY A 223 -5.09 -63.28 56.05
CA GLY A 223 -6.24 -62.40 56.14
C GLY A 223 -7.01 -62.19 54.82
N VAL A 224 -7.93 -61.22 54.86
CA VAL A 224 -9.01 -61.07 53.86
C VAL A 224 -8.59 -60.41 52.55
N HIS A 225 -7.44 -59.73 52.50
CA HIS A 225 -6.95 -59.01 51.31
C HIS A 225 -6.30 -59.97 50.32
N CYS A 226 -7.06 -60.95 49.83
CA CYS A 226 -6.57 -61.96 48.90
C CYS A 226 -7.48 -62.10 47.67
N ALA A 227 -6.86 -62.27 46.50
CA ALA A 227 -7.52 -62.40 45.21
C ALA A 227 -6.93 -63.54 44.38
N LEU A 228 -7.76 -64.14 43.53
CA LEU A 228 -7.37 -65.11 42.53
C LEU A 228 -7.62 -64.50 41.16
N LEU A 229 -6.58 -64.45 40.32
CA LEU A 229 -6.63 -63.84 39.00
C LEU A 229 -6.26 -64.88 37.94
N PRO A 230 -7.24 -65.37 37.15
CA PRO A 230 -6.97 -66.18 35.98
C PRO A 230 -6.45 -65.31 34.84
N ILE A 231 -5.32 -65.73 34.26
CA ILE A 231 -4.62 -65.09 33.15
C ILE A 231 -4.14 -66.15 32.14
N HIS A 232 -3.66 -65.72 30.97
CA HIS A 232 -3.27 -66.59 29.85
C HIS A 232 -4.44 -67.37 29.24
N SER A 233 -5.57 -66.70 29.01
CA SER A 233 -6.76 -67.39 28.50
C SER A 233 -6.74 -67.61 26.98
N ALA A 234 -5.73 -67.09 26.26
CA ALA A 234 -5.62 -67.24 24.82
C ALA A 234 -4.86 -68.52 24.45
N SER A 235 -5.39 -69.29 23.50
CA SER A 235 -4.71 -70.48 22.97
C SER A 235 -3.62 -70.15 21.94
N GLU A 236 -3.73 -69.00 21.27
CA GLU A 236 -2.79 -68.46 20.29
C GLU A 236 -2.51 -66.99 20.60
N VAL A 237 -1.61 -66.35 19.85
CA VAL A 237 -1.28 -64.93 20.05
C VAL A 237 -2.49 -64.04 19.73
N SER A 238 -2.93 -63.22 20.70
CA SER A 238 -4.07 -62.32 20.56
C SER A 238 -3.64 -60.95 20.03
N GLU A 239 -3.98 -60.62 18.79
CA GLU A 239 -3.70 -59.29 18.21
C GLU A 239 -4.39 -58.15 19.00
N ASP A 240 -5.64 -58.31 19.39
CA ASP A 240 -6.38 -57.29 20.15
C ASP A 240 -5.74 -56.95 21.50
N ALA A 241 -5.29 -57.97 22.26
CA ALA A 241 -4.62 -57.74 23.53
C ALA A 241 -3.24 -57.11 23.32
N THR A 242 -2.46 -57.61 22.35
CA THR A 242 -1.13 -57.05 22.06
C THR A 242 -1.20 -55.58 21.64
N THR A 243 -2.20 -55.20 20.83
CA THR A 243 -2.43 -53.80 20.45
C THR A 243 -2.88 -52.95 21.64
N PHE A 244 -3.77 -53.45 22.51
CA PHE A 244 -4.17 -52.75 23.73
C PHE A 244 -2.98 -52.48 24.66
N PHE A 245 -2.18 -53.50 24.96
CA PHE A 245 -1.03 -53.35 25.86
C PHE A 245 0.09 -52.53 25.22
N ALA A 246 0.32 -52.64 23.91
CA ALA A 246 1.25 -51.78 23.19
C ALA A 246 0.81 -50.30 23.21
N ALA A 247 -0.47 -50.01 23.01
CA ALA A 247 -1.01 -48.65 23.08
C ALA A 247 -1.00 -48.07 24.50
N ALA A 248 -1.15 -48.92 25.52
CA ALA A 248 -1.07 -48.52 26.92
C ALA A 248 0.37 -48.34 27.42
N ARG A 249 1.38 -48.69 26.62
CA ARG A 249 2.78 -48.54 26.97
C ARG A 249 3.17 -47.05 26.92
N ASP A 250 3.50 -46.50 28.08
CA ASP A 250 4.02 -45.13 28.17
C ASP A 250 5.50 -45.13 27.80
N VAL A 251 5.82 -44.63 26.59
CA VAL A 251 7.20 -44.52 26.07
C VAL A 251 8.08 -43.62 26.95
N THR A 252 7.46 -42.76 27.78
CA THR A 252 8.19 -41.87 28.70
C THR A 252 8.62 -42.55 29.99
N ASP A 253 8.25 -43.81 30.22
CA ASP A 253 8.60 -44.56 31.43
C ASP A 253 9.99 -45.21 31.33
N LEU A 254 10.93 -44.72 32.14
CA LEU A 254 12.34 -45.15 32.14
C LEU A 254 12.60 -46.51 32.78
N ARG A 255 11.58 -47.15 33.38
CA ARG A 255 11.69 -48.50 33.97
C ARG A 255 11.85 -49.52 32.84
N GLU A 256 13.10 -49.77 32.45
CA GLU A 256 13.60 -50.69 31.41
C GLU A 256 12.53 -51.34 30.52
N CYS A 257 12.50 -50.91 29.26
CA CYS A 257 12.04 -51.72 28.15
C CYS A 257 12.75 -53.08 28.18
N SER A 258 12.02 -54.16 28.43
CA SER A 258 12.45 -55.51 28.05
C SER A 258 12.49 -55.62 26.51
N ALA A 259 13.48 -54.96 25.90
CA ALA A 259 13.79 -55.03 24.47
C ALA A 259 14.49 -56.36 24.09
N SER A 260 14.46 -57.37 24.95
CA SER A 260 15.16 -58.64 24.76
C SER A 260 14.25 -59.85 24.59
N LEU A 261 12.92 -59.71 24.71
CA LEU A 261 11.99 -60.79 24.43
C LEU A 261 11.42 -60.60 23.03
N SER A 262 11.63 -61.58 22.15
CA SER A 262 11.09 -61.62 20.78
C SER A 262 9.56 -61.76 20.72
N VAL A 263 8.88 -61.65 21.85
CA VAL A 263 7.45 -61.94 22.02
C VAL A 263 6.72 -60.62 22.30
N PRO A 264 5.63 -60.31 21.55
CA PRO A 264 4.82 -59.12 21.77
C PRO A 264 4.25 -59.03 23.20
N LEU A 265 4.14 -57.80 23.71
CA LEU A 265 3.56 -57.53 25.03
C LEU A 265 2.11 -58.01 25.09
N GLY A 266 1.79 -58.89 26.02
CA GLY A 266 0.43 -59.44 26.18
C GLY A 266 0.05 -60.50 25.14
N ALA A 267 1.02 -61.14 24.48
CA ALA A 267 0.80 -62.11 23.40
C ALA A 267 -0.29 -63.16 23.68
N TYR A 268 -0.29 -63.81 24.84
CA TYR A 268 -1.24 -64.87 25.21
C TYR A 268 -2.34 -64.40 26.18
N LEU A 269 -2.56 -63.09 26.31
CA LEU A 269 -3.70 -62.53 27.04
C LEU A 269 -4.88 -62.32 26.08
N THR A 270 -6.09 -62.51 26.58
CA THR A 270 -7.33 -62.10 25.91
C THR A 270 -7.76 -60.71 26.38
N MET A 271 -8.67 -60.05 25.66
CA MET A 271 -9.31 -58.83 26.19
C MET A 271 -10.10 -59.07 27.48
N ASP A 272 -10.59 -60.30 27.69
CA ASP A 272 -11.19 -60.70 28.97
C ASP A 272 -10.15 -60.74 30.10
N ASP A 273 -8.91 -61.19 29.83
CA ASP A 273 -7.81 -61.11 30.80
C ASP A 273 -7.48 -59.64 31.13
N ALA A 274 -7.43 -58.76 30.13
CA ALA A 274 -7.23 -57.32 30.33
C ALA A 274 -8.35 -56.71 31.19
N GLN A 275 -9.61 -57.10 30.95
CA GLN A 275 -10.74 -56.69 31.79
C GLN A 275 -10.64 -57.24 33.23
N ARG A 276 -10.22 -58.51 33.40
CA ARG A 276 -10.00 -59.10 34.74
C ARG A 276 -8.90 -58.37 35.50
N LEU A 277 -7.80 -58.00 34.85
CA LEU A 277 -6.74 -57.17 35.43
C LEU A 277 -7.28 -55.79 35.85
N ARG A 278 -8.07 -55.14 34.99
CA ARG A 278 -8.72 -53.86 35.30
C ARG A 278 -9.65 -53.96 36.52
N VAL A 279 -10.47 -55.01 36.57
CA VAL A 279 -11.38 -55.27 37.70
C VAL A 279 -10.57 -55.52 38.97
N TYR A 280 -9.52 -56.33 38.91
CA TYR A 280 -8.64 -56.58 40.05
C TYR A 280 -8.04 -55.28 40.60
N VAL A 281 -7.47 -54.42 39.74
CA VAL A 281 -6.90 -53.13 40.17
C VAL A 281 -7.97 -52.22 40.79
N ARG A 282 -9.17 -52.17 40.20
CA ARG A 282 -10.30 -51.43 40.79
C ARG A 282 -10.68 -51.97 42.17
N GLU A 283 -10.75 -53.28 42.35
CA GLU A 283 -11.07 -53.90 43.64
C GLU A 283 -9.96 -53.72 44.67
N LEU A 284 -8.69 -53.83 44.26
CA LEU A 284 -7.53 -53.54 45.09
C LEU A 284 -7.63 -52.12 45.66
N ILE A 285 -7.94 -51.14 44.82
CA ILE A 285 -8.06 -49.73 45.22
C ILE A 285 -9.28 -49.53 46.13
N THR A 286 -10.46 -49.94 45.68
CA THR A 286 -11.74 -49.60 46.33
C THR A 286 -12.05 -50.45 47.57
N LYS A 287 -11.65 -51.72 47.61
CA LYS A 287 -11.95 -52.64 48.73
C LYS A 287 -10.80 -52.79 49.72
N SER A 288 -9.55 -52.49 49.33
CA SER A 288 -8.38 -52.72 50.19
C SER A 288 -7.59 -51.44 50.47
N LEU A 289 -7.04 -50.78 49.44
CA LEU A 289 -6.13 -49.65 49.61
C LEU A 289 -6.81 -48.45 50.25
N VAL A 290 -7.90 -47.94 49.66
CA VAL A 290 -8.60 -46.76 50.16
C VAL A 290 -9.09 -46.96 51.60
N PRO A 291 -9.83 -48.05 51.93
CA PRO A 291 -10.24 -48.30 53.32
C PRO A 291 -9.08 -48.36 54.31
N PHE A 292 -7.96 -48.97 53.91
CA PHE A 292 -6.75 -49.01 54.73
C PHE A 292 -6.16 -47.61 54.95
N LEU A 293 -6.05 -46.79 53.90
CA LEU A 293 -5.54 -45.42 54.00
C LEU A 293 -6.43 -44.57 54.92
N GLU A 294 -7.75 -44.64 54.76
CA GLU A 294 -8.71 -43.91 55.61
C GLU A 294 -8.59 -44.30 57.09
N SER A 295 -8.57 -45.61 57.37
CA SER A 295 -8.42 -46.11 58.74
C SER A 295 -7.07 -45.72 59.34
N THR A 296 -6.00 -45.76 58.54
CA THR A 296 -4.66 -45.38 58.99
C THR A 296 -4.58 -43.88 59.28
N VAL A 297 -5.19 -43.02 58.46
CA VAL A 297 -5.25 -41.57 58.72
C VAL A 297 -5.99 -41.26 60.02
N GLN A 298 -7.11 -41.95 60.28
CA GLN A 298 -7.85 -41.79 61.53
C GLN A 298 -7.00 -42.19 62.75
N HIS A 299 -6.44 -43.41 62.72
CA HIS A 299 -5.65 -43.94 63.83
C HIS A 299 -4.38 -43.12 64.09
N LEU A 300 -3.64 -42.77 63.03
CA LEU A 300 -2.42 -41.98 63.14
C LEU A 300 -2.73 -40.53 63.54
N GLY A 301 -3.86 -39.99 63.11
CA GLY A 301 -4.37 -38.68 63.53
C GLY A 301 -4.62 -38.60 65.04
N GLU A 302 -5.25 -39.62 65.62
CA GLU A 302 -5.44 -39.74 67.07
C GLU A 302 -4.10 -39.87 67.81
N GLN A 303 -3.20 -40.70 67.30
CA GLN A 303 -1.88 -40.92 67.89
C GLN A 303 -1.03 -39.65 67.90
N VAL A 304 -0.93 -38.95 66.76
CA VAL A 304 -0.19 -37.68 66.63
C VAL A 304 -0.83 -36.61 67.49
N ALA A 305 -2.17 -36.52 67.52
CA ALA A 305 -2.87 -35.58 68.40
C ALA A 305 -2.60 -35.88 69.89
N ALA A 306 -2.57 -37.14 70.31
CA ALA A 306 -2.25 -37.54 71.69
C ALA A 306 -0.79 -37.22 72.06
N GLN A 307 0.16 -37.53 71.19
CA GLN A 307 1.59 -37.23 71.40
C GLN A 307 1.85 -35.71 71.46
N ARG A 308 1.17 -34.92 70.62
CA ARG A 308 1.27 -33.46 70.63
C ARG A 308 0.46 -32.81 71.77
N LYS A 309 -0.60 -33.45 72.26
CA LYS A 309 -1.31 -33.07 73.49
C LYS A 309 -0.50 -33.36 74.76
N GLY A 310 0.32 -34.40 74.80
CA GLY A 310 1.23 -34.68 75.94
C GLY A 310 2.38 -33.65 76.11
N LEU A 311 2.57 -32.78 75.12
CA LEU A 311 3.51 -31.65 75.10
C LEU A 311 2.82 -30.29 75.23
N THR A 312 1.58 -30.24 75.75
CA THR A 312 0.81 -29.00 76.03
C THR A 312 1.36 -28.17 77.20
N GLY A 313 2.69 -28.07 77.31
CA GLY A 313 3.40 -27.14 78.19
C GLY A 313 4.41 -26.25 77.47
N ARG A 314 4.69 -26.44 76.17
CA ARG A 314 5.70 -25.64 75.43
C ARG A 314 5.20 -24.94 74.16
N LEU A 315 3.92 -25.04 73.82
CA LEU A 315 3.33 -24.42 72.62
C LEU A 315 2.60 -23.09 72.90
N LEU A 316 3.30 -22.17 73.56
CA LEU A 316 3.12 -20.73 73.37
C LEU A 316 4.48 -20.12 73.01
N GLY A 317 5.01 -20.55 71.87
CA GLY A 317 6.21 -19.98 71.23
C GLY A 317 5.98 -18.62 70.57
N ALA A 318 4.98 -17.86 71.01
CA ALA A 318 4.67 -16.50 70.59
C ALA A 318 4.69 -15.54 71.79
N SER A 319 5.79 -15.53 72.56
CA SER A 319 6.05 -14.47 73.57
C SER A 319 7.50 -14.39 74.07
N ARG A 320 8.51 -14.75 73.26
CA ARG A 320 9.92 -14.42 73.57
C ARG A 320 10.53 -13.47 72.55
N LYS A 321 9.99 -12.24 72.52
CA LYS A 321 10.72 -11.05 72.05
C LYS A 321 10.56 -9.81 72.96
N PHE A 322 9.95 -9.92 74.15
CA PHE A 322 9.73 -8.72 74.98
C PHE A 322 10.07 -8.79 76.49
N PHE A 323 10.68 -9.85 77.02
CA PHE A 323 11.28 -9.80 78.36
C PHE A 323 12.60 -10.57 78.39
N GLY A 324 13.68 -9.89 78.77
CA GLY A 324 15.05 -10.33 78.64
C GLY A 324 15.55 -11.26 79.75
N GLY A 325 16.87 -11.42 79.80
CA GLY A 325 17.60 -12.04 80.91
C GLY A 325 18.05 -13.48 80.68
N ARG A 326 19.37 -13.66 80.61
CA ARG A 326 20.08 -14.95 80.77
C ARG A 326 19.50 -15.77 81.93
N ALA A 327 19.22 -17.06 81.69
CA ALA A 327 19.47 -18.12 82.66
C ALA A 327 19.60 -19.46 81.93
N SER A 328 20.79 -20.03 82.04
CA SER A 328 21.17 -21.39 81.70
C SER A 328 20.36 -22.43 82.47
N THR A 329 19.95 -23.50 81.81
CA THR A 329 20.00 -24.87 82.36
C THR A 329 19.97 -25.84 81.19
N ALA A 330 21.17 -26.27 80.81
CA ALA A 330 21.38 -27.40 79.93
C ALA A 330 20.96 -28.67 80.67
N SER A 331 20.09 -29.48 80.06
CA SER A 331 20.15 -30.92 80.22
C SER A 331 20.77 -31.48 78.94
N SER A 332 21.99 -31.97 79.08
CA SER A 332 22.81 -32.51 78.01
C SER A 332 22.13 -33.68 77.31
N GLY A 333 21.68 -33.44 76.08
CA GLY A 333 21.63 -34.45 75.04
C GLY A 333 22.63 -34.01 73.98
N THR A 334 23.70 -34.77 73.80
CA THR A 334 24.64 -34.63 72.69
C THR A 334 23.87 -34.66 71.36
N HIS A 335 23.63 -33.50 70.78
CA HIS A 335 23.10 -33.36 69.42
C HIS A 335 24.20 -33.76 68.44
N THR A 336 24.32 -35.07 68.21
CA THR A 336 24.70 -35.53 66.88
C THR A 336 23.56 -35.11 65.94
N PRO A 337 23.85 -34.53 64.75
CA PRO A 337 22.82 -34.29 63.76
C PRO A 337 22.17 -35.64 63.46
N GLN A 338 20.88 -35.76 63.74
CA GLN A 338 20.14 -36.99 63.50
C GLN A 338 20.00 -37.14 61.98
N GLU A 339 20.91 -37.87 61.33
CA GLU A 339 20.99 -37.95 59.86
C GLU A 339 19.67 -38.44 59.23
N LEU A 340 18.90 -39.29 59.92
CA LEU A 340 17.61 -39.80 59.46
C LEU A 340 16.59 -39.90 60.61
N TYR A 341 15.34 -39.50 60.35
CA TYR A 341 14.24 -39.72 61.30
C TYR A 341 13.71 -41.16 61.17
N PRO A 342 13.72 -41.98 62.24
CA PRO A 342 13.09 -43.29 62.23
C PRO A 342 11.59 -43.18 61.97
N ALA A 343 11.02 -44.17 61.26
CA ALA A 343 9.60 -44.20 60.90
C ALA A 343 8.61 -44.15 62.09
N THR A 344 9.09 -44.41 63.31
CA THR A 344 8.33 -44.37 64.56
C THR A 344 8.40 -43.03 65.30
N SER A 345 9.28 -42.11 64.88
CA SER A 345 9.41 -40.79 65.52
C SER A 345 8.16 -39.92 65.32
N THR A 346 7.89 -39.00 66.25
CA THR A 346 6.70 -38.12 66.19
C THR A 346 6.70 -37.23 64.94
N ALA A 347 7.88 -36.74 64.53
CA ALA A 347 8.05 -35.95 63.31
C ALA A 347 7.76 -36.80 62.06
N ALA A 348 8.34 -38.01 61.94
CA ALA A 348 8.06 -38.91 60.82
C ALA A 348 6.59 -39.37 60.78
N GLN A 349 5.97 -39.64 61.93
CA GLN A 349 4.54 -39.98 62.03
C GLN A 349 3.65 -38.80 61.62
N THR A 350 4.02 -37.56 61.96
CA THR A 350 3.29 -36.37 61.50
C THR A 350 3.41 -36.18 60.00
N ARG A 351 4.62 -36.34 59.44
CA ARG A 351 4.86 -36.27 57.99
C ARG A 351 4.04 -37.34 57.26
N ARG A 352 4.09 -38.60 57.73
CA ARG A 352 3.31 -39.71 57.18
C ARG A 352 1.81 -39.44 57.23
N LEU A 353 1.29 -38.87 58.32
CA LEU A 353 -0.12 -38.48 58.42
C LEU A 353 -0.49 -37.46 57.33
N ALA A 354 0.39 -36.48 57.09
CA ALA A 354 0.17 -35.48 56.04
C ALA A 354 0.17 -36.10 54.63
N ASP A 355 1.11 -37.02 54.35
CA ASP A 355 1.20 -37.74 53.08
C ASP A 355 -0.04 -38.61 52.83
N LEU A 356 -0.47 -39.39 53.83
CA LEU A 356 -1.67 -40.22 53.72
C LEU A 356 -2.95 -39.39 53.58
N ALA A 357 -3.04 -38.25 54.29
CA ALA A 357 -4.12 -37.28 54.12
C ALA A 357 -4.18 -36.73 52.69
N LEU A 358 -3.02 -36.49 52.06
CA LEU A 358 -2.93 -36.10 50.66
C LEU A 358 -3.48 -37.20 49.73
N HIS A 359 -3.15 -38.48 49.98
CA HIS A 359 -3.65 -39.61 49.19
C HIS A 359 -5.18 -39.78 49.25
N ILE A 360 -5.82 -39.49 50.39
CA ILE A 360 -7.30 -39.52 50.54
C ILE A 360 -7.97 -38.18 50.22
N ARG A 361 -7.21 -37.19 49.73
CA ARG A 361 -7.65 -35.86 49.33
C ARG A 361 -8.23 -35.02 50.46
N ASP A 362 -7.78 -35.27 51.69
CA ASP A 362 -7.99 -34.39 52.83
C ASP A 362 -6.90 -33.31 52.88
N TYR A 363 -6.97 -32.39 51.92
CA TYR A 363 -5.95 -31.34 51.77
C TYR A 363 -5.89 -30.40 52.97
N ARG A 364 -7.00 -30.27 53.71
CA ARG A 364 -7.04 -29.45 54.93
C ARG A 364 -6.16 -30.06 56.01
N LEU A 365 -6.33 -31.35 56.29
CA LEU A 365 -5.47 -32.05 57.25
C LEU A 365 -4.02 -32.09 56.76
N ALA A 366 -3.80 -32.41 55.49
CA ALA A 366 -2.46 -32.48 54.90
C ALA A 366 -1.68 -31.17 55.10
N MET A 367 -2.25 -30.03 54.67
CA MET A 367 -1.67 -28.70 54.85
C MET A 367 -1.32 -28.40 56.32
N GLN A 368 -2.24 -28.69 57.25
CA GLN A 368 -2.02 -28.43 58.68
C GLN A 368 -0.86 -29.24 59.24
N MET A 369 -0.76 -30.52 58.84
CA MET A 369 0.29 -31.42 59.31
C MET A 369 1.64 -31.12 58.66
N TYR A 370 1.69 -30.76 57.37
CA TYR A 370 2.92 -30.31 56.71
C TYR A 370 3.46 -29.03 57.37
N GLU A 371 2.60 -28.04 57.65
CA GLU A 371 3.03 -26.81 58.31
C GLU A 371 3.47 -27.04 59.76
N ALA A 372 2.85 -27.99 60.46
CA ALA A 372 3.26 -28.37 61.81
C ALA A 372 4.64 -29.04 61.80
N VAL A 373 4.85 -30.05 60.96
CA VAL A 373 6.13 -30.78 60.91
C VAL A 373 7.26 -29.92 60.35
N ARG A 374 6.97 -29.01 59.42
CA ARG A 374 7.95 -28.03 58.90
C ARG A 374 8.56 -27.20 60.03
N ARG A 375 7.74 -26.74 60.98
CA ARG A 375 8.20 -25.96 62.14
C ARG A 375 9.07 -26.81 63.08
N ASP A 376 8.71 -28.08 63.26
CA ASP A 376 9.49 -29.02 64.07
C ASP A 376 10.87 -29.28 63.42
N TYR A 377 10.91 -29.53 62.10
CA TYR A 377 12.17 -29.68 61.35
C TYR A 377 13.01 -28.41 61.36
N GLN A 378 12.39 -27.23 61.27
CA GLN A 378 13.09 -25.95 61.37
C GLN A 378 13.71 -25.75 62.77
N SER A 379 13.03 -26.15 63.84
CA SER A 379 13.60 -26.12 65.19
C SER A 379 14.75 -27.09 65.38
N ASP A 380 14.69 -28.24 64.71
CA ASP A 380 15.74 -29.28 64.75
C ASP A 380 16.91 -28.99 63.79
N GLN A 381 16.86 -27.89 63.01
CA GLN A 381 17.84 -27.56 61.96
C GLN A 381 17.97 -28.66 60.89
N ALA A 382 16.88 -29.43 60.66
CA ALA A 382 16.82 -30.48 59.66
C ALA A 382 16.39 -29.90 58.30
N THR A 383 17.30 -29.19 57.62
CA THR A 383 17.02 -28.37 56.42
C THR A 383 16.29 -29.14 55.33
N TRP A 384 16.78 -30.30 54.90
CA TRP A 384 16.15 -31.09 53.84
C TRP A 384 14.72 -31.51 54.17
N TYR A 385 14.49 -32.03 55.37
CA TYR A 385 13.14 -32.37 55.84
C TYR A 385 12.22 -31.14 55.88
N CYS A 386 12.75 -29.98 56.30
CA CYS A 386 12.02 -28.72 56.31
C CYS A 386 11.63 -28.27 54.89
N VAL A 387 12.53 -28.37 53.91
CA VAL A 387 12.28 -27.96 52.52
C VAL A 387 11.27 -28.88 51.84
N PHE A 388 11.37 -30.20 52.01
CA PHE A 388 10.35 -31.15 51.53
C PHE A 388 8.98 -30.96 52.21
N ALA A 389 8.96 -30.53 53.48
CA ALA A 389 7.73 -30.11 54.15
C ALA A 389 7.17 -28.81 53.57
N ALA A 390 8.02 -27.83 53.28
CA ALA A 390 7.64 -26.57 52.67
C ALA A 390 7.09 -26.73 51.24
N ASP A 391 7.71 -27.56 50.40
CA ASP A 391 7.23 -27.93 49.05
C ASP A 391 5.79 -28.46 49.13
N MET A 392 5.58 -29.46 50.01
CA MET A 392 4.27 -30.04 50.21
C MET A 392 3.25 -29.10 50.87
N THR A 393 3.69 -28.16 51.71
CA THR A 393 2.83 -27.07 52.21
C THR A 393 2.33 -26.22 51.05
N CYS A 394 3.20 -25.84 50.10
CA CYS A 394 2.80 -25.09 48.90
C CYS A 394 1.73 -25.85 48.09
N LEU A 395 2.00 -27.11 47.75
CA LEU A 395 1.09 -27.93 46.92
C LEU A 395 -0.25 -28.20 47.63
N SER A 396 -0.22 -28.59 48.90
CA SER A 396 -1.45 -28.89 49.67
C SER A 396 -2.32 -27.65 49.91
N ARG A 397 -1.71 -26.46 50.13
CA ARG A 397 -2.43 -25.19 50.22
C ARG A 397 -3.13 -24.84 48.91
N LEU A 398 -2.42 -24.98 47.78
CA LEU A 398 -2.99 -24.73 46.45
C LEU A 398 -4.14 -25.69 46.14
N LEU A 399 -3.95 -27.00 46.37
CA LEU A 399 -4.98 -28.02 46.21
C LEU A 399 -6.21 -27.76 47.10
N TYR A 400 -5.99 -27.36 48.36
CA TYR A 400 -7.09 -26.98 49.25
C TYR A 400 -7.84 -25.76 48.71
N SER A 401 -7.11 -24.73 48.27
CA SER A 401 -7.69 -23.50 47.71
C SER A 401 -8.49 -23.73 46.43
N ALA A 402 -8.01 -24.60 45.54
CA ALA A 402 -8.70 -25.03 44.34
C ALA A 402 -10.00 -25.79 44.68
N MET A 403 -9.92 -26.69 45.67
CA MET A 403 -11.06 -27.47 46.14
C MET A 403 -12.14 -26.60 46.80
N THR A 404 -11.76 -25.63 47.63
CA THR A 404 -12.70 -24.73 48.32
C THR A 404 -13.08 -23.50 47.49
N ARG A 405 -12.49 -23.33 46.29
CA ARG A 405 -12.61 -22.13 45.44
C ARG A 405 -12.33 -20.83 46.19
N SER A 406 -11.37 -20.88 47.12
CA SER A 406 -10.93 -19.72 47.89
C SER A 406 -9.61 -19.20 47.35
N SER A 407 -9.37 -17.89 47.39
CA SER A 407 -8.06 -17.33 47.09
C SER A 407 -7.04 -17.76 48.15
N ALA A 408 -5.95 -18.44 47.76
CA ALA A 408 -4.80 -18.63 48.64
C ALA A 408 -4.02 -17.31 48.80
N ASP A 409 -3.43 -17.08 49.98
CA ASP A 409 -2.38 -16.05 50.13
C ASP A 409 -1.24 -16.33 49.15
N SER A 410 -0.47 -15.30 48.79
CA SER A 410 0.70 -15.51 47.91
C SER A 410 1.71 -16.47 48.55
N LEU A 411 1.85 -17.65 47.94
CA LEU A 411 2.82 -18.69 48.34
C LEU A 411 4.15 -18.56 47.59
N GLU A 412 4.25 -17.61 46.67
CA GLU A 412 5.41 -17.39 45.82
C GLU A 412 6.72 -17.21 46.61
N PRO A 413 6.77 -16.46 47.74
CA PRO A 413 7.99 -16.35 48.53
C PRO A 413 8.45 -17.67 49.15
N LEU A 414 7.50 -18.49 49.62
CA LEU A 414 7.81 -19.81 50.19
C LEU A 414 8.29 -20.77 49.10
N PHE A 415 7.64 -20.75 47.93
CA PHE A 415 8.05 -21.52 46.76
C PHE A 415 9.47 -21.17 46.28
N LEU A 416 9.79 -19.88 46.16
CA LEU A 416 11.11 -19.43 45.73
C LEU A 416 12.19 -19.86 46.72
N ALA A 417 11.93 -19.72 48.03
CA ALA A 417 12.83 -20.20 49.08
C ALA A 417 13.04 -21.73 49.00
N VAL A 418 12.00 -22.52 48.73
CA VAL A 418 12.11 -23.96 48.50
C VAL A 418 13.03 -24.28 47.33
N CYS A 419 12.87 -23.59 46.20
CA CYS A 419 13.70 -23.79 45.01
C CYS A 419 15.17 -23.38 45.26
N GLU A 420 15.40 -22.28 45.98
CA GLU A 420 16.74 -21.84 46.38
C GLU A 420 17.44 -22.88 47.24
N GLU A 421 16.79 -23.37 48.30
CA GLU A 421 17.38 -24.36 49.20
C GLU A 421 17.68 -25.68 48.48
N PHE A 422 16.78 -26.16 47.61
CA PHE A 422 17.06 -27.35 46.80
C PHE A 422 18.23 -27.14 45.84
N SER A 423 18.39 -25.93 45.27
CA SER A 423 19.46 -25.63 44.32
C SER A 423 20.88 -25.65 44.93
N VAL A 424 21.00 -25.69 46.26
CA VAL A 424 22.30 -25.73 46.96
C VAL A 424 23.06 -27.04 46.69
N SER A 425 22.36 -28.12 46.33
CA SER A 425 22.95 -29.44 46.11
C SER A 425 22.57 -30.01 44.75
N GLN A 426 23.45 -30.83 44.16
CA GLN A 426 23.20 -31.46 42.86
C GLN A 426 21.98 -32.40 42.90
N ALA A 427 21.83 -33.19 43.96
CA ALA A 427 20.65 -34.05 44.16
C ALA A 427 19.35 -33.25 44.31
N GLY A 428 19.44 -32.03 44.84
CA GLY A 428 18.30 -31.13 45.06
C GLY A 428 17.74 -30.50 43.77
N SER A 429 18.56 -30.34 42.73
CA SER A 429 18.14 -29.74 41.46
C SER A 429 16.91 -30.41 40.85
N TRP A 430 16.84 -31.75 40.89
CA TRP A 430 15.67 -32.51 40.42
C TRP A 430 14.40 -32.14 41.21
N PHE A 431 14.50 -32.09 42.53
CA PHE A 431 13.38 -31.76 43.40
C PHE A 431 12.92 -30.31 43.21
N ALA A 432 13.86 -29.38 42.97
CA ALA A 432 13.56 -28.00 42.64
C ALA A 432 12.80 -27.88 41.31
N LEU A 433 13.24 -28.60 40.27
CA LEU A 433 12.55 -28.67 38.99
C LEU A 433 11.13 -29.23 39.14
N ARG A 434 10.98 -30.36 39.82
CA ARG A 434 9.68 -30.98 40.10
C ARG A 434 8.76 -30.01 40.86
N ALA A 435 9.26 -29.37 41.91
CA ALA A 435 8.52 -28.38 42.69
C ALA A 435 8.05 -27.21 41.81
N ALA A 436 8.94 -26.67 40.98
CA ALA A 436 8.63 -25.58 40.04
C ALA A 436 7.53 -25.96 39.04
N VAL A 437 7.63 -27.13 38.41
CA VAL A 437 6.66 -27.58 37.42
C VAL A 437 5.30 -27.89 38.06
N LEU A 438 5.26 -28.61 39.20
CA LEU A 438 4.00 -28.92 39.88
C LEU A 438 3.32 -27.67 40.43
N TYR A 439 4.09 -26.72 40.99
CA TYR A 439 3.57 -25.43 41.41
C TYR A 439 3.01 -24.64 40.23
N ALA A 440 3.73 -24.58 39.10
CA ALA A 440 3.27 -23.90 37.90
C ALA A 440 1.97 -24.49 37.35
N GLN A 441 1.83 -25.82 37.32
CA GLN A 441 0.64 -26.52 36.85
C GLN A 441 -0.59 -26.20 37.72
N LEU A 442 -0.46 -26.17 39.05
CA LEU A 442 -1.56 -25.76 39.94
C LEU A 442 -1.93 -24.29 39.76
N GLN A 443 -0.94 -23.41 39.61
CA GLN A 443 -1.19 -21.99 39.37
C GLN A 443 -1.87 -21.74 38.02
N GLN A 444 -1.51 -22.49 36.96
CA GLN A 444 -2.23 -22.46 35.69
C GLN A 444 -3.69 -22.91 35.84
N GLY A 445 -3.94 -23.98 36.60
CA GLY A 445 -5.30 -24.46 36.90
C GLY A 445 -6.13 -23.47 37.70
N ALA A 446 -5.50 -22.68 38.58
CA ALA A 446 -6.12 -21.61 39.35
C ALA A 446 -6.30 -20.29 38.56
N GLY A 447 -5.83 -20.22 37.30
CA GLY A 447 -5.86 -19.00 36.49
C GLY A 447 -4.80 -17.96 36.86
N ALA A 448 -3.89 -18.27 37.80
CA ALA A 448 -2.80 -17.40 38.24
C ALA A 448 -1.58 -17.52 37.30
N HIS A 449 -1.77 -17.16 36.03
CA HIS A 449 -0.78 -17.36 34.97
C HIS A 449 0.54 -16.59 35.18
N HIS A 450 0.53 -15.49 35.95
CA HIS A 450 1.75 -14.78 36.29
C HIS A 450 2.69 -15.62 37.18
N SER A 451 2.17 -16.15 38.29
CA SER A 451 2.96 -16.99 39.19
C SER A 451 3.37 -18.32 38.53
N ALA A 452 2.56 -18.84 37.59
CA ALA A 452 2.96 -19.96 36.75
C ALA A 452 4.16 -19.62 35.85
N ALA A 453 4.15 -18.45 35.20
CA ALA A 453 5.29 -17.99 34.40
C ALA A 453 6.54 -17.82 35.26
N THR A 454 6.43 -17.25 36.47
CA THR A 454 7.55 -17.12 37.42
C THR A 454 8.12 -18.49 37.80
N ALA A 455 7.26 -19.47 38.07
CA ALA A 455 7.70 -20.82 38.41
C ALA A 455 8.40 -21.52 37.24
N TYR A 456 7.90 -21.40 36.02
CA TYR A 456 8.60 -21.93 34.83
C TYR A 456 9.94 -21.26 34.58
N LEU A 457 10.03 -19.93 34.72
CA LEU A 457 11.31 -19.22 34.62
C LEU A 457 12.30 -19.70 35.69
N ARG A 458 11.83 -19.88 36.93
CA ARG A 458 12.67 -20.40 38.01
C ARG A 458 13.13 -21.83 37.73
N GLY A 459 12.24 -22.69 37.25
CA GLY A 459 12.61 -24.05 36.82
C GLY A 459 13.64 -24.04 35.68
N ALA A 460 13.50 -23.13 34.71
CA ALA A 460 14.42 -22.99 33.59
C ALA A 460 15.83 -22.59 34.04
N ASP A 461 15.94 -21.71 35.04
CA ASP A 461 17.23 -21.31 35.61
C ASP A 461 17.94 -22.49 36.32
N LEU A 462 17.18 -23.48 36.77
CA LEU A 462 17.65 -24.66 37.53
C LEU A 462 17.89 -25.91 36.66
N SER A 463 17.41 -25.90 35.41
CA SER A 463 17.52 -27.01 34.46
C SER A 463 18.51 -26.72 33.35
N ASP A 464 19.09 -27.73 32.71
CA ASP A 464 20.01 -27.54 31.58
C ASP A 464 19.33 -27.53 30.21
N GLU A 465 20.11 -27.15 29.20
CA GLU A 465 19.88 -27.30 27.76
C GLU A 465 18.41 -27.39 27.31
N LEU A 466 17.91 -28.59 26.99
CA LEU A 466 16.60 -28.79 26.38
C LEU A 466 15.44 -28.45 27.32
N VAL A 467 15.53 -28.88 28.59
CA VAL A 467 14.48 -28.62 29.58
C VAL A 467 14.38 -27.12 29.87
N ARG A 468 15.53 -26.42 29.92
CA ARG A 468 15.54 -24.95 30.03
C ARG A 468 14.78 -24.31 28.88
N ALA A 469 15.00 -24.76 27.64
CA ALA A 469 14.29 -24.23 26.48
C ALA A 469 12.77 -24.46 26.56
N LEU A 470 12.35 -25.68 26.92
CA LEU A 470 10.94 -26.05 27.09
C LEU A 470 10.24 -25.20 28.16
N LEU A 471 10.87 -25.02 29.31
CA LEU A 471 10.31 -24.23 30.41
C LEU A 471 10.25 -22.73 30.07
N LEU A 472 11.25 -22.19 29.37
CA LEU A 472 11.21 -20.82 28.85
C LEU A 472 10.05 -20.62 27.86
N GLU A 473 9.82 -21.59 26.98
CA GLU A 473 8.67 -21.58 26.09
C GLU A 473 7.34 -21.70 26.86
N GLN A 474 7.25 -22.53 27.90
CA GLN A 474 6.05 -22.57 28.76
C GLN A 474 5.81 -21.27 29.53
N ALA A 475 6.86 -20.59 29.97
CA ALA A 475 6.74 -19.25 30.53
C ALA A 475 6.19 -18.26 29.48
N SER A 476 6.62 -18.39 28.22
CA SER A 476 6.08 -17.62 27.09
C SER A 476 4.58 -17.85 26.91
N TRP A 477 4.13 -19.10 26.94
CA TRP A 477 2.71 -19.48 26.88
C TRP A 477 1.91 -18.96 28.07
N ALA A 478 2.45 -19.05 29.28
CA ALA A 478 1.80 -18.53 30.49
C ALA A 478 1.55 -17.02 30.40
N TYR A 479 2.48 -16.24 29.84
CA TYR A 479 2.26 -14.80 29.61
C TYR A 479 1.16 -14.50 28.58
N LEU A 480 0.95 -15.36 27.59
CA LEU A 480 -0.13 -15.21 26.60
C LEU A 480 -1.51 -15.56 27.19
N ARG A 481 -1.56 -16.49 28.15
CA ARG A 481 -2.80 -16.92 28.84
C ARG A 481 -3.32 -15.91 29.87
N MET A 482 -2.56 -14.86 30.18
CA MET A 482 -3.01 -13.82 31.11
C MET A 482 -4.25 -13.10 30.55
N SER A 483 -5.16 -12.65 31.44
CA SER A 483 -6.38 -11.92 31.07
C SER A 483 -6.12 -10.71 30.15
N ARG A 484 -4.94 -10.11 30.29
CA ARG A 484 -4.33 -9.23 29.29
C ARG A 484 -3.03 -9.89 28.83
N PRO A 485 -2.94 -10.43 27.60
CA PRO A 485 -1.74 -11.09 27.11
C PRO A 485 -0.51 -10.19 27.19
N HIS A 486 0.54 -10.64 27.88
CA HIS A 486 1.80 -9.90 28.01
C HIS A 486 2.77 -10.29 26.86
N THR A 487 2.41 -9.91 25.63
CA THR A 487 3.13 -10.31 24.39
C THR A 487 4.62 -9.98 24.40
N ARG A 488 5.03 -8.84 24.98
CA ARG A 488 6.46 -8.47 25.12
C ARG A 488 7.24 -9.42 26.05
N ARG A 489 6.65 -9.80 27.19
CA ARG A 489 7.30 -10.75 28.13
C ARG A 489 7.34 -12.15 27.51
N SER A 490 6.26 -12.51 26.81
CA SER A 490 6.16 -13.75 26.02
C SER A 490 7.25 -13.83 24.93
N ALA A 491 7.44 -12.76 24.14
CA ALA A 491 8.48 -12.68 23.12
C ALA A 491 9.90 -12.78 23.73
N SER A 492 10.15 -12.12 24.86
CA SER A 492 11.44 -12.19 25.56
C SER A 492 11.77 -13.61 26.03
N ALA A 493 10.79 -14.29 26.66
CA ALA A 493 10.96 -15.67 27.08
C ALA A 493 11.17 -16.62 25.89
N LEU A 494 10.40 -16.43 24.81
CA LEU A 494 10.53 -17.24 23.60
C LEU A 494 11.85 -17.01 22.86
N LEU A 495 12.40 -15.79 22.88
CA LEU A 495 13.72 -15.50 22.30
C LEU A 495 14.84 -16.24 23.05
N ARG A 496 14.76 -16.29 24.39
CA ARG A 496 15.67 -17.10 25.21
C ARG A 496 15.51 -18.60 24.89
N ALA A 497 14.27 -19.08 24.76
CA ALA A 497 13.97 -20.46 24.38
C ALA A 497 14.54 -20.81 23.00
N ALA A 498 14.34 -19.96 21.99
CA ALA A 498 14.83 -20.14 20.62
C ALA A 498 16.36 -20.26 20.56
N SER A 499 17.06 -19.39 21.29
CA SER A 499 18.52 -19.46 21.41
C SER A 499 18.95 -20.77 22.07
N GLN A 500 18.24 -21.22 23.11
CA GLN A 500 18.55 -22.45 23.81
C GLN A 500 18.28 -23.68 22.95
N TYR A 501 17.14 -23.77 22.24
CA TYR A 501 16.88 -24.85 21.29
C TYR A 501 17.99 -24.97 20.25
N ARG A 502 18.49 -23.83 19.74
CA ARG A 502 19.59 -23.80 18.78
C ARG A 502 20.89 -24.36 19.37
N THR A 503 21.25 -24.01 20.60
CA THR A 503 22.47 -24.54 21.25
C THR A 503 22.37 -26.04 21.54
N CYS A 504 21.16 -26.56 21.76
CA CYS A 504 20.91 -27.98 22.00
C CYS A 504 20.82 -28.83 20.72
N GLY A 505 21.11 -28.25 19.53
CA GLY A 505 20.97 -28.93 18.24
C GLY A 505 19.52 -29.14 17.77
N GLN A 506 18.52 -28.58 18.45
CA GLN A 506 17.10 -28.70 18.11
C GLN A 506 16.69 -27.63 17.08
N GLY A 507 17.22 -27.76 15.86
CA GLY A 507 17.08 -26.76 14.79
C GLY A 507 15.63 -26.46 14.39
N ALA A 508 14.78 -27.48 14.31
CA ALA A 508 13.36 -27.32 13.95
C ALA A 508 12.57 -26.52 15.00
N LEU A 509 12.79 -26.80 16.29
CA LEU A 509 12.14 -26.07 17.39
C LEU A 509 12.62 -24.62 17.47
N ALA A 510 13.93 -24.41 17.29
CA ALA A 510 14.51 -23.08 17.20
C ALA A 510 13.91 -22.29 16.04
N LEU A 511 13.77 -22.91 14.86
CA LEU A 511 13.21 -22.30 13.66
C LEU A 511 11.75 -21.86 13.88
N ASN A 512 10.92 -22.73 14.48
CA ASN A 512 9.53 -22.41 14.82
C ASN A 512 9.44 -21.23 15.79
N ALA A 513 10.28 -21.20 16.83
CA ALA A 513 10.32 -20.09 17.77
C ALA A 513 10.78 -18.79 17.12
N PHE A 514 11.84 -18.82 16.29
CA PHE A 514 12.31 -17.64 15.55
C PHE A 514 11.31 -17.15 14.50
N ALA A 515 10.54 -18.03 13.86
CA ALA A 515 9.48 -17.64 12.94
C ALA A 515 8.38 -16.81 13.64
N ARG A 516 7.94 -17.26 14.84
CA ARG A 516 6.97 -16.52 15.67
C ARG A 516 7.51 -15.16 16.11
N LEU A 517 8.79 -15.10 16.47
CA LEU A 517 9.46 -13.87 16.87
C LEU A 517 9.66 -12.91 15.71
N GLN A 518 10.00 -13.41 14.52
CA GLN A 518 10.16 -12.58 13.32
C GLN A 518 8.84 -11.90 12.96
N ALA A 519 7.72 -12.63 12.98
CA ALA A 519 6.39 -12.07 12.77
C ALA A 519 6.05 -11.00 13.83
N TYR A 520 6.40 -11.24 15.10
CA TYR A 520 6.19 -10.27 16.17
C TYR A 520 7.06 -9.00 16.04
N TYR A 521 8.34 -9.12 15.69
CA TYR A 521 9.25 -7.98 15.60
C TYR A 521 9.11 -7.19 14.29
N ALA A 522 8.52 -7.78 13.25
CA ALA A 522 8.39 -7.19 11.92
C ALA A 522 7.78 -5.77 11.89
N LEU A 523 6.88 -5.47 12.84
CA LEU A 523 6.21 -4.18 12.93
C LEU A 523 6.64 -3.36 14.16
N ARG A 524 7.57 -3.88 14.98
CA ARG A 524 7.83 -3.36 16.34
C ARG A 524 9.28 -2.97 16.58
N HIS A 525 10.25 -3.72 16.05
CA HIS A 525 11.66 -3.51 16.37
C HIS A 525 12.61 -4.09 15.31
N GLU A 526 13.03 -3.25 14.36
CA GLU A 526 13.85 -3.62 13.20
C GLU A 526 15.14 -4.40 13.57
N PRO A 527 16.00 -3.98 14.54
CA PRO A 527 17.20 -4.75 14.87
C PRO A 527 16.94 -6.18 15.36
N LEU A 528 15.81 -6.42 16.03
CA LEU A 528 15.44 -7.75 16.52
C LEU A 528 14.80 -8.58 15.40
N GLN A 529 14.06 -7.93 14.49
CA GLN A 529 13.61 -8.57 13.26
C GLN A 529 14.80 -9.02 12.41
N GLU A 530 15.82 -8.18 12.24
CA GLU A 530 17.04 -8.55 11.52
C GLU A 530 17.78 -9.69 12.20
N TYR A 531 17.94 -9.61 13.52
CA TYR A 531 18.58 -10.68 14.30
C TYR A 531 17.82 -12.01 14.13
N THR A 532 16.50 -12.02 14.28
CA THR A 532 15.69 -13.24 14.11
C THR A 532 15.76 -13.79 12.69
N ARG A 533 15.68 -12.93 11.66
CA ARG A 533 15.85 -13.31 10.25
C ARG A 533 17.25 -13.90 9.99
N PHE A 534 18.30 -13.31 10.57
CA PHE A 534 19.66 -13.84 10.48
C PHE A 534 19.79 -15.22 11.15
N GLN A 535 19.25 -15.39 12.37
CA GLN A 535 19.25 -16.69 13.04
C GLN A 535 18.49 -17.77 12.25
N LYS A 536 17.37 -17.42 11.60
CA LYS A 536 16.68 -18.33 10.68
C LYS A 536 17.53 -18.72 9.48
N SER A 537 18.29 -17.79 8.88
CA SER A 537 19.18 -18.13 7.76
C SER A 537 20.24 -19.17 8.15
N ILE A 538 20.84 -19.02 9.35
CA ILE A 538 21.79 -19.99 9.90
C ILE A 538 21.10 -21.34 10.12
N LEU A 539 19.89 -21.34 10.69
CA LEU A 539 19.14 -22.58 10.94
C LEU A 539 18.79 -23.31 9.65
N TYR A 540 18.27 -22.62 8.64
CA TYR A 540 17.99 -23.21 7.33
C TYR A 540 19.24 -23.79 6.68
N HIS A 541 20.38 -23.08 6.76
CA HIS A 541 21.66 -23.59 6.32
C HIS A 541 22.06 -24.89 7.05
N THR A 542 21.96 -24.91 8.39
CA THR A 542 22.28 -26.13 9.18
C THR A 542 21.33 -27.29 8.92
N LEU A 543 20.09 -27.02 8.49
CA LEU A 543 19.09 -28.03 8.14
C LEU A 543 19.19 -28.51 6.68
N GLY A 544 20.09 -27.93 5.87
CA GLY A 544 20.27 -28.28 4.46
C GLY A 544 19.33 -27.56 3.48
N SER A 545 18.49 -26.65 3.97
CA SER A 545 17.55 -25.82 3.20
C SER A 545 18.25 -24.55 2.70
N MET A 546 19.09 -24.69 1.68
CA MET A 546 19.93 -23.57 1.21
C MET A 546 19.14 -22.43 0.57
N ASP A 547 18.05 -22.76 -0.14
CA ASP A 547 17.21 -21.78 -0.81
C ASP A 547 16.48 -20.88 0.19
N GLU A 548 15.89 -21.47 1.24
CA GLU A 548 15.25 -20.72 2.32
C GLU A 548 16.28 -19.93 3.14
N ALA A 549 17.51 -20.44 3.29
CA ALA A 549 18.59 -19.70 3.93
C ALA A 549 18.94 -18.42 3.16
N LEU A 550 19.03 -18.51 1.82
CA LEU A 550 19.24 -17.37 0.94
C LEU A 550 18.08 -16.37 1.03
N GLU A 551 16.84 -16.82 0.95
CA GLU A 551 15.65 -15.95 1.05
C GLU A 551 15.61 -15.15 2.37
N GLN A 552 16.05 -15.76 3.48
CA GLN A 552 16.13 -15.04 4.75
C GLN A 552 17.34 -14.08 4.79
N LEU A 553 18.47 -14.40 4.17
CA LEU A 553 19.69 -13.61 4.28
C LEU A 553 19.71 -12.40 3.33
N VAL A 554 19.16 -12.52 2.11
CA VAL A 554 19.17 -11.45 1.09
C VAL A 554 18.56 -10.12 1.58
N PRO A 555 17.40 -10.09 2.28
CA PRO A 555 16.81 -8.85 2.80
C PRO A 555 17.68 -8.12 3.83
N LEU A 556 18.70 -8.77 4.39
CA LEU A 556 19.63 -8.16 5.34
C LEU A 556 20.76 -7.36 4.65
N LEU A 557 20.88 -7.43 3.32
CA LEU A 557 21.79 -6.58 2.56
C LEU A 557 21.08 -5.28 2.14
N HIS A 558 21.15 -4.25 2.98
CA HIS A 558 20.52 -2.96 2.67
C HIS A 558 21.43 -1.73 2.80
N GLY A 559 22.71 -1.90 3.16
CA GLY A 559 23.70 -0.81 3.09
C GLY A 559 23.86 0.00 4.38
N SER A 560 23.16 -0.34 5.46
CA SER A 560 23.17 0.41 6.72
C SER A 560 24.48 0.31 7.50
N SER A 561 25.24 -0.79 7.36
CA SER A 561 26.49 -1.00 8.08
C SER A 561 27.51 -1.76 7.22
N PRO A 562 28.59 -1.09 6.75
CA PRO A 562 29.56 -1.69 5.83
C PRO A 562 30.24 -2.96 6.35
N SER A 563 30.61 -2.98 7.64
CA SER A 563 31.29 -4.15 8.23
C SER A 563 30.37 -5.36 8.34
N VAL A 564 29.09 -5.15 8.61
CA VAL A 564 28.09 -6.20 8.71
C VAL A 564 27.71 -6.68 7.31
N ASP A 565 27.51 -5.77 6.36
CA ASP A 565 27.19 -6.12 4.98
C ASP A 565 28.32 -6.91 4.30
N ALA A 566 29.59 -6.62 4.60
CA ALA A 566 30.72 -7.42 4.14
C ALA A 566 30.59 -8.89 4.59
N SER A 567 30.31 -9.10 5.88
CA SER A 567 30.14 -10.45 6.43
C SER A 567 28.92 -11.18 5.86
N ARG A 568 27.81 -10.46 5.66
CA ARG A 568 26.56 -10.99 5.09
C ARG A 568 26.74 -11.34 3.61
N LEU A 569 27.45 -10.51 2.85
CA LEU A 569 27.76 -10.76 1.45
C LEU A 569 28.65 -12.00 1.30
N GLN A 570 29.66 -12.16 2.15
CA GLN A 570 30.50 -13.36 2.15
C GLN A 570 29.70 -14.63 2.46
N ALA A 571 28.79 -14.56 3.44
CA ALA A 571 27.88 -15.68 3.75
C ALA A 571 26.93 -16.00 2.59
N LEU A 572 26.39 -14.97 1.91
CA LEU A 572 25.53 -15.15 0.73
C LEU A 572 26.27 -15.82 -0.43
N VAL A 573 27.51 -15.42 -0.70
CA VAL A 573 28.34 -16.05 -1.75
C VAL A 573 28.53 -17.54 -1.43
N HIS A 574 28.90 -17.88 -0.20
CA HIS A 574 29.08 -19.27 0.20
C HIS A 574 27.79 -20.10 0.08
N LEU A 575 26.64 -19.54 0.47
CA LEU A 575 25.35 -20.21 0.31
C LEU A 575 24.95 -20.37 -1.16
N ALA A 576 25.21 -19.37 -1.99
CA ALA A 576 24.89 -19.39 -3.41
C ALA A 576 25.72 -20.42 -4.19
N GLU A 577 26.96 -20.69 -3.78
CA GLU A 577 27.78 -21.77 -4.37
C GLU A 577 27.14 -23.15 -4.14
N ALA A 578 26.47 -23.34 -3.01
CA ALA A 578 25.76 -24.57 -2.67
C ALA A 578 24.33 -24.64 -3.24
N ALA A 579 23.63 -23.50 -3.31
CA ALA A 579 22.26 -23.36 -3.81
C ALA A 579 22.24 -23.11 -5.33
N GLY A 580 22.56 -24.12 -6.13
CA GLY A 580 22.91 -23.94 -7.54
C GLY A 580 21.85 -23.41 -8.52
N LYS A 581 20.66 -22.93 -8.09
CA LYS A 581 19.57 -22.50 -9.01
C LYS A 581 18.70 -21.32 -8.56
N THR A 582 18.87 -20.77 -7.37
CA THR A 582 17.88 -19.83 -6.81
C THR A 582 18.18 -18.40 -7.20
N THR A 583 17.37 -17.85 -8.10
CA THR A 583 17.45 -16.44 -8.50
C THR A 583 16.82 -15.55 -7.44
N VAL A 584 17.56 -14.53 -7.00
CA VAL A 584 17.11 -13.62 -5.93
C VAL A 584 16.93 -12.19 -6.45
N SER A 585 16.14 -11.38 -5.73
CA SER A 585 16.06 -9.94 -5.96
C SER A 585 16.75 -9.22 -4.81
N LEU A 586 17.65 -8.27 -5.12
CA LEU A 586 18.28 -7.43 -4.11
C LEU A 586 17.27 -6.43 -3.51
N PRO A 587 17.37 -6.09 -2.21
CA PRO A 587 16.50 -5.10 -1.58
C PRO A 587 16.74 -3.69 -2.14
N SER A 588 18.00 -3.35 -2.34
CA SER A 588 18.44 -2.12 -3.00
C SER A 588 18.90 -2.48 -4.41
N PRO A 589 18.20 -2.02 -5.47
CA PRO A 589 18.56 -2.36 -6.84
C PRO A 589 19.91 -1.77 -7.21
N LEU A 590 20.76 -2.57 -7.85
CA LEU A 590 22.07 -2.13 -8.34
C LEU A 590 21.91 -1.22 -9.56
N PHE A 591 21.04 -1.60 -10.50
CA PHE A 591 20.73 -0.80 -11.68
C PHE A 591 19.62 0.21 -11.35
N GLN A 592 19.88 1.49 -11.53
CA GLN A 592 18.91 2.55 -11.25
C GLN A 592 17.89 2.63 -12.39
N THR A 593 16.73 1.99 -12.18
CA THR A 593 15.66 1.88 -13.19
C THR A 593 15.17 3.25 -13.70
N GLN A 594 15.19 4.30 -12.85
CA GLN A 594 14.70 5.62 -13.25
C GLN A 594 15.63 6.33 -14.24
N GLU A 595 16.94 6.12 -14.08
CA GLU A 595 17.99 6.75 -14.88
C GLU A 595 18.37 5.91 -16.11
N THR A 596 18.00 4.63 -16.12
CA THR A 596 18.17 3.72 -17.25
C THR A 596 17.24 4.09 -18.41
N ARG A 597 17.77 4.10 -19.64
CA ARG A 597 17.02 4.48 -20.86
C ARG A 597 17.61 3.88 -22.13
N ILE A 598 16.77 3.72 -23.15
CA ILE A 598 17.21 3.52 -24.53
C ILE A 598 17.43 4.91 -25.14
N VAL A 599 18.62 5.14 -25.70
CA VAL A 599 19.00 6.46 -26.25
C VAL A 599 18.54 6.54 -27.70
N PRO A 600 17.69 7.51 -28.07
CA PRO A 600 17.28 7.69 -29.46
C PRO A 600 18.42 8.29 -30.30
N TRP A 601 18.45 7.97 -31.60
CA TRP A 601 19.40 8.55 -32.55
C TRP A 601 19.10 10.03 -32.83
N ASP A 602 17.83 10.42 -32.73
CA ASP A 602 17.34 11.79 -32.88
C ASP A 602 16.54 12.21 -31.61
N PRO A 603 16.83 13.39 -31.00
CA PRO A 603 16.10 13.89 -29.83
C PRO A 603 14.60 14.17 -30.08
N THR A 604 14.12 14.10 -31.33
CA THR A 604 12.72 14.33 -31.68
C THR A 604 11.83 13.08 -31.60
N ASP A 605 12.40 11.88 -31.50
CA ASP A 605 11.64 10.62 -31.44
C ASP A 605 11.17 10.29 -30.00
N HIS A 606 9.86 10.04 -29.83
CA HIS A 606 9.27 9.62 -28.55
C HIS A 606 9.58 8.16 -28.18
N VAL A 607 9.78 7.31 -29.19
CA VAL A 607 10.26 5.92 -29.10
C VAL A 607 11.21 5.72 -30.29
N PRO A 608 12.48 5.33 -30.08
CA PRO A 608 13.42 5.12 -31.17
C PRO A 608 12.94 4.01 -32.11
N VAL A 609 13.14 4.21 -33.42
CA VAL A 609 12.81 3.23 -34.47
C VAL A 609 14.10 2.76 -35.14
N VAL A 610 14.27 1.44 -35.27
CA VAL A 610 15.45 0.82 -35.90
C VAL A 610 15.02 -0.23 -36.92
N VAL A 611 15.86 -0.46 -37.92
CA VAL A 611 15.69 -1.60 -38.84
C VAL A 611 16.07 -2.89 -38.11
N VAL A 612 15.46 -4.02 -38.47
CA VAL A 612 15.90 -5.35 -37.99
C VAL A 612 17.42 -5.50 -38.19
N HIS A 613 18.14 -5.93 -37.16
CA HIS A 613 19.61 -6.02 -37.09
C HIS A 613 20.40 -4.69 -37.01
N GLU A 614 19.75 -3.53 -37.02
CA GLU A 614 20.42 -2.25 -36.76
C GLU A 614 20.67 -2.09 -35.24
N CYS A 615 21.89 -1.70 -34.87
CA CYS A 615 22.28 -1.52 -33.47
C CYS A 615 21.73 -0.21 -32.89
N PHE A 616 21.30 -0.25 -31.62
CA PHE A 616 20.91 0.91 -30.81
C PHE A 616 21.58 0.88 -29.43
N HIS A 617 21.59 2.03 -28.74
CA HIS A 617 22.27 2.18 -27.47
C HIS A 617 21.32 2.05 -26.27
N VAL A 618 21.66 1.17 -25.32
CA VAL A 618 21.02 1.07 -24.00
C VAL A 618 21.97 1.66 -22.96
N GLN A 619 21.53 2.70 -22.24
CA GLN A 619 22.26 3.27 -21.10
C GLN A 619 21.70 2.70 -19.80
N LEU A 620 22.48 1.85 -19.13
CA LEU A 620 22.21 1.31 -17.80
C LEU A 620 22.89 2.19 -16.74
N ALA A 621 22.09 2.87 -15.92
CA ALA A 621 22.60 3.60 -14.77
C ALA A 621 22.83 2.62 -13.61
N VAL A 622 23.98 2.70 -12.94
CA VAL A 622 24.38 1.82 -11.85
C VAL A 622 24.71 2.65 -10.62
N ALA A 623 24.22 2.22 -9.46
CA ALA A 623 24.64 2.79 -8.18
C ALA A 623 24.90 1.66 -7.17
N ASN A 624 26.17 1.46 -6.83
CA ASN A 624 26.53 0.61 -5.71
C ASN A 624 26.13 1.35 -4.43
N SER A 625 25.03 0.93 -3.79
CA SER A 625 24.55 1.55 -2.55
C SER A 625 25.22 0.98 -1.30
N PHE A 626 26.10 -0.02 -1.46
CA PHE A 626 26.72 -0.75 -0.38
C PHE A 626 28.09 -0.18 -0.04
N GLY A 627 28.48 -0.31 1.23
CA GLY A 627 29.81 0.08 1.72
C GLY A 627 30.92 -0.90 1.37
N VAL A 628 30.70 -1.79 0.39
CA VAL A 628 31.62 -2.84 -0.06
C VAL A 628 31.71 -2.86 -1.58
N PRO A 629 32.85 -3.27 -2.17
CA PRO A 629 32.96 -3.40 -3.63
C PRO A 629 32.04 -4.52 -4.12
N LEU A 630 31.38 -4.29 -5.25
CA LEU A 630 30.51 -5.27 -5.91
C LEU A 630 31.06 -5.61 -7.28
N ARG A 631 31.12 -6.92 -7.57
CA ARG A 631 31.47 -7.46 -8.87
C ARG A 631 30.25 -8.11 -9.51
N VAL A 632 30.05 -7.87 -10.80
CA VAL A 632 28.97 -8.47 -11.59
C VAL A 632 29.51 -9.12 -12.85
N SER A 633 29.06 -10.33 -13.13
CA SER A 633 29.32 -11.07 -14.35
C SER A 633 28.02 -11.62 -14.95
N ASP A 634 28.09 -12.14 -16.18
CA ASP A 634 26.94 -12.69 -16.92
C ASP A 634 25.71 -11.76 -16.98
N LEU A 635 25.93 -10.45 -17.15
CA LEU A 635 24.84 -9.49 -17.30
C LEU A 635 24.06 -9.75 -18.60
N GLN A 636 22.77 -10.04 -18.45
CA GLN A 636 21.85 -10.25 -19.55
C GLN A 636 20.70 -9.24 -19.55
N LEU A 637 20.38 -8.73 -20.75
CA LEU A 637 19.27 -7.83 -21.02
C LEU A 637 18.11 -8.65 -21.59
N HIS A 638 16.96 -8.65 -20.92
CA HIS A 638 15.78 -9.38 -21.38
C HIS A 638 14.77 -8.43 -22.00
N PHE A 639 14.60 -8.57 -23.31
CA PHE A 639 13.58 -7.84 -24.07
C PHE A 639 12.32 -8.67 -24.23
N VAL A 640 11.16 -8.01 -24.18
CA VAL A 640 9.85 -8.63 -24.43
C VAL A 640 9.06 -7.82 -25.45
N ALA A 641 8.22 -8.49 -26.23
CA ALA A 641 7.27 -7.84 -27.11
C ALA A 641 6.25 -7.04 -26.28
N HIS A 642 6.08 -5.75 -26.56
CA HIS A 642 5.26 -4.86 -25.75
C HIS A 642 3.76 -5.24 -25.73
N SER A 643 3.26 -5.84 -26.82
CA SER A 643 1.86 -6.25 -26.96
C SER A 643 1.54 -7.61 -26.36
N THR A 644 2.47 -8.57 -26.41
CA THR A 644 2.22 -9.97 -26.04
C THR A 644 3.03 -10.46 -24.83
N GLY A 645 4.07 -9.72 -24.42
CA GLY A 645 5.01 -10.14 -23.37
C GLY A 645 5.95 -11.28 -23.77
N ALA A 646 5.96 -11.69 -25.04
CA ALA A 646 6.82 -12.77 -25.52
C ALA A 646 8.31 -12.37 -25.49
N PRO A 647 9.22 -13.25 -25.04
CA PRO A 647 10.66 -12.94 -24.98
C PRO A 647 11.24 -12.73 -26.39
N LEU A 648 12.16 -11.78 -26.52
CA LEU A 648 12.83 -11.43 -27.76
C LEU A 648 14.34 -11.65 -27.64
N GLU A 649 14.95 -12.23 -28.67
CA GLU A 649 16.40 -12.40 -28.75
C GLU A 649 17.07 -11.07 -29.10
N ALA A 650 18.05 -10.69 -28.27
CA ALA A 650 18.88 -9.51 -28.45
C ALA A 650 20.35 -9.92 -28.53
N ASP A 651 21.09 -9.36 -29.50
CA ASP A 651 22.53 -9.52 -29.62
C ASP A 651 23.25 -8.32 -28.99
N TYR A 652 24.11 -8.57 -27.99
CA TYR A 652 24.95 -7.58 -27.32
C TYR A 652 26.14 -8.27 -26.62
N THR A 653 27.18 -7.51 -26.27
CA THR A 653 28.35 -8.03 -25.53
C THR A 653 28.61 -7.19 -24.28
N VAL A 654 28.71 -7.85 -23.13
CA VAL A 654 29.02 -7.22 -21.83
C VAL A 654 30.11 -8.03 -21.13
N GLY A 655 31.18 -7.37 -20.67
CA GLY A 655 32.20 -7.99 -19.82
C GLY A 655 31.86 -7.94 -18.33
N ALA A 656 32.67 -8.56 -17.48
CA ALA A 656 32.52 -8.42 -16.03
C ALA A 656 32.77 -6.95 -15.61
N CYS A 657 31.94 -6.46 -14.69
CA CYS A 657 32.01 -5.10 -14.15
C CYS A 657 32.30 -5.13 -12.65
N GLU A 658 33.09 -4.17 -12.16
CA GLU A 658 33.38 -4.01 -10.74
C GLU A 658 33.17 -2.55 -10.36
N TRP A 659 32.47 -2.32 -9.24
CA TRP A 659 32.20 -0.98 -8.72
C TRP A 659 32.67 -0.86 -7.29
N ALA A 660 33.37 0.24 -7.00
CA ALA A 660 33.82 0.60 -5.66
C ALA A 660 32.63 0.90 -4.73
N PRO A 661 32.84 0.89 -3.39
CA PRO A 661 31.83 1.27 -2.42
C PRO A 661 31.21 2.64 -2.74
N TYR A 662 29.88 2.74 -2.72
CA TYR A 662 29.13 3.98 -2.98
C TYR A 662 29.32 4.60 -4.38
N GLU A 663 29.93 3.87 -5.32
CA GLU A 663 30.16 4.35 -6.68
C GLU A 663 28.87 4.45 -7.50
N ARG A 664 28.77 5.50 -8.32
CA ARG A 664 27.74 5.65 -9.35
C ARG A 664 28.42 5.66 -10.73
N ALA A 665 27.92 4.82 -11.62
CA ALA A 665 28.45 4.65 -12.97
C ALA A 665 27.31 4.54 -13.99
N CYS A 666 27.64 4.65 -15.28
CA CYS A 666 26.71 4.41 -16.37
C CYS A 666 27.39 3.52 -17.41
N ILE A 667 26.74 2.45 -17.82
CA ILE A 667 27.21 1.53 -18.85
C ILE A 667 26.37 1.75 -20.10
N GLN A 668 27.03 1.96 -21.25
CA GLN A 668 26.38 2.03 -22.54
C GLN A 668 26.63 0.75 -23.32
N LEU A 669 25.55 0.11 -23.80
CA LEU A 669 25.58 -1.15 -24.52
C LEU A 669 24.99 -0.99 -25.93
N ASP A 670 25.68 -1.56 -26.91
CA ASP A 670 25.20 -1.66 -28.28
C ASP A 670 24.38 -2.94 -28.43
N VAL A 671 23.10 -2.79 -28.71
CA VAL A 671 22.12 -3.88 -28.76
C VAL A 671 21.48 -3.92 -30.14
N SER A 672 21.26 -5.11 -30.69
CA SER A 672 20.45 -5.30 -31.90
C SER A 672 19.38 -6.38 -31.68
N LEU A 673 18.23 -6.24 -32.34
CA LEU A 673 17.09 -7.14 -32.22
C LEU A 673 16.81 -7.83 -33.56
N ARG A 674 16.36 -9.10 -33.47
CA ARG A 674 16.16 -9.99 -34.64
C ARG A 674 14.72 -10.05 -35.14
N ILE A 675 13.75 -9.53 -34.37
CA ILE A 675 12.32 -9.69 -34.62
C ILE A 675 11.66 -8.31 -34.68
N GLU A 676 10.68 -8.17 -35.58
CA GLU A 676 9.88 -6.96 -35.76
C GLU A 676 8.89 -6.72 -34.61
N GLY A 677 8.56 -5.45 -34.41
CA GLY A 677 7.55 -5.00 -33.45
C GLY A 677 8.12 -4.08 -32.37
N VAL A 678 7.25 -3.68 -31.45
CA VAL A 678 7.65 -2.86 -30.29
C VAL A 678 8.22 -3.77 -29.22
N ALA A 679 9.50 -3.60 -28.91
CA ALA A 679 10.20 -4.29 -27.83
C ALA A 679 10.33 -3.40 -26.60
N ARG A 680 10.24 -4.02 -25.42
CA ARG A 680 10.45 -3.39 -24.10
C ARG A 680 11.61 -4.08 -23.41
N LEU A 681 12.55 -3.32 -22.86
CA LEU A 681 13.51 -3.86 -21.89
C LEU A 681 12.78 -4.07 -20.56
N ASP A 682 12.55 -5.33 -20.18
CA ASP A 682 11.70 -5.69 -19.05
C ASP A 682 12.46 -5.84 -17.74
N HIS A 683 13.55 -6.60 -17.77
CA HIS A 683 14.39 -6.86 -16.61
C HIS A 683 15.83 -7.20 -17.04
N VAL A 684 16.73 -7.20 -16.06
CA VAL A 684 18.11 -7.66 -16.22
C VAL A 684 18.38 -8.83 -15.28
N THR A 685 19.20 -9.77 -15.74
CA THR A 685 19.71 -10.86 -14.90
C THR A 685 21.22 -10.84 -14.88
N TYR A 686 21.85 -11.13 -13.75
CA TYR A 686 23.30 -11.10 -13.62
C TYR A 686 23.77 -11.93 -12.44
N LYS A 687 25.06 -12.30 -12.41
CA LYS A 687 25.68 -12.92 -11.24
C LYS A 687 26.39 -11.88 -10.38
N LEU A 688 25.93 -11.73 -9.14
CA LEU A 688 26.60 -10.92 -8.14
C LEU A 688 27.74 -11.72 -7.50
N MET A 689 28.92 -11.10 -7.40
CA MET A 689 30.16 -11.72 -6.94
C MET A 689 30.49 -13.03 -7.66
N ASP A 690 30.19 -13.11 -8.96
CA ASP A 690 30.39 -14.26 -9.85
C ASP A 690 29.59 -15.54 -9.52
N VAL A 691 28.81 -15.55 -8.43
CA VAL A 691 28.11 -16.75 -7.96
C VAL A 691 26.60 -16.55 -7.85
N LEU A 692 26.12 -15.46 -7.23
CA LEU A 692 24.71 -15.30 -6.86
C LEU A 692 23.87 -14.80 -8.04
N PRO A 693 22.95 -15.58 -8.62
CA PRO A 693 22.11 -15.13 -9.70
C PRO A 693 21.04 -14.15 -9.17
N VAL A 694 21.04 -12.94 -9.72
CA VAL A 694 20.11 -11.86 -9.38
C VAL A 694 19.25 -11.52 -10.59
N GLN A 695 17.95 -11.34 -10.36
CA GLN A 695 17.04 -10.75 -11.33
C GLN A 695 16.54 -9.41 -10.80
N GLN A 696 16.62 -8.38 -11.64
CA GLN A 696 16.17 -7.04 -11.29
C GLN A 696 15.20 -6.50 -12.34
N ALA A 697 13.96 -6.24 -11.92
CA ALA A 697 12.95 -5.66 -12.80
C ALA A 697 13.26 -4.19 -13.14
N LEU A 698 13.04 -3.81 -14.40
CA LEU A 698 13.19 -2.44 -14.90
C LEU A 698 11.82 -1.78 -15.13
N THR A 699 10.96 -1.83 -14.12
CA THR A 699 9.64 -1.18 -14.16
C THR A 699 9.71 0.29 -13.77
N LYS A 700 9.47 1.17 -14.74
CA LYS A 700 9.43 2.62 -14.56
C LYS A 700 8.00 3.15 -14.65
N ARG A 701 7.68 4.14 -13.83
CA ARG A 701 6.41 4.88 -13.91
C ARG A 701 6.59 6.00 -14.93
N GLY A 702 5.68 6.14 -15.87
CA GLY A 702 5.72 7.24 -16.83
C GLY A 702 5.44 8.60 -16.17
N PRO A 703 5.40 9.69 -16.95
CA PRO A 703 5.20 11.04 -16.42
C PRO A 703 3.89 11.13 -15.65
N ARG A 704 3.90 11.84 -14.51
CA ARG A 704 2.69 12.05 -13.72
C ARG A 704 1.66 12.80 -14.55
N LEU A 705 0.51 12.18 -14.76
CA LEU A 705 -0.61 12.79 -15.45
C LEU A 705 -1.29 13.75 -14.48
N ASN A 706 -1.42 15.01 -14.89
CA ASN A 706 -2.09 16.06 -14.10
C ASN A 706 -3.12 16.82 -14.96
N GLN A 707 -3.49 16.27 -16.12
CA GLN A 707 -4.27 16.98 -17.12
C GLN A 707 -5.77 16.96 -16.78
N THR A 708 -6.29 15.85 -16.24
CA THR A 708 -7.71 15.74 -15.87
C THR A 708 -7.95 15.93 -14.37
N PRO A 709 -9.15 16.39 -13.95
CA PRO A 709 -9.51 16.45 -12.53
C PRO A 709 -9.41 15.10 -11.81
N ALA A 710 -9.65 13.98 -12.51
CA ALA A 710 -9.47 12.63 -11.98
C ALA A 710 -7.98 12.29 -11.72
N GLN A 711 -7.10 12.68 -12.64
CA GLN A 711 -5.63 12.56 -12.53
C GLN A 711 -5.02 13.51 -11.48
N ARG A 712 -5.72 14.60 -11.11
CA ARG A 712 -5.32 15.49 -10.00
C ARG A 712 -5.79 14.98 -8.64
N ARG A 713 -6.96 14.33 -8.58
CA ARG A 713 -7.54 13.74 -7.35
C ARG A 713 -6.85 12.44 -6.92
N SER A 714 -6.29 11.67 -7.85
CA SER A 714 -5.56 10.43 -7.60
C SER A 714 -4.21 10.47 -8.32
N VAL A 715 -3.12 10.00 -7.71
CA VAL A 715 -1.80 10.01 -8.34
C VAL A 715 -1.78 9.01 -9.51
N MET A 716 -1.96 9.51 -10.73
CA MET A 716 -1.94 8.73 -11.97
C MET A 716 -0.66 9.01 -12.77
N TYR A 717 -0.05 7.97 -13.33
CA TYR A 717 1.15 8.05 -14.15
C TYR A 717 0.83 7.59 -15.58
N GLY A 718 1.45 8.20 -16.58
CA GLY A 718 1.38 7.77 -17.97
C GLY A 718 2.17 6.47 -18.21
N GLN A 719 2.10 5.95 -19.43
CA GLN A 719 2.97 4.84 -19.85
C GLN A 719 4.41 5.34 -20.02
N ASP A 720 5.39 4.55 -19.56
CA ASP A 720 6.80 4.84 -19.78
C ASP A 720 7.24 4.35 -21.15
N THR A 721 7.78 5.26 -21.96
CA THR A 721 8.30 4.99 -23.30
C THR A 721 9.83 4.93 -23.34
N SER A 722 10.52 5.24 -22.23
CA SER A 722 11.99 5.36 -22.22
C SER A 722 12.76 4.04 -22.31
N LEU A 723 12.07 2.91 -22.13
CA LEU A 723 12.60 1.55 -22.29
C LEU A 723 11.94 0.80 -23.47
N LEU A 724 11.27 1.53 -24.36
CA LEU A 724 10.66 0.98 -25.58
C LEU A 724 11.54 1.26 -26.80
N ILE A 725 11.52 0.34 -27.75
CA ILE A 725 12.10 0.50 -29.07
C ILE A 725 11.20 -0.15 -30.11
N HIS A 726 11.08 0.45 -31.29
CA HIS A 726 10.31 -0.09 -32.40
C HIS A 726 11.25 -0.66 -33.47
N VAL A 727 11.08 -1.93 -33.81
CA VAL A 727 11.91 -2.63 -34.80
C VAL A 727 11.08 -2.88 -36.07
N CYS A 728 11.48 -2.29 -37.19
CA CYS A 728 10.76 -2.36 -38.48
C CYS A 728 11.58 -3.05 -39.58
N ARG A 729 10.91 -3.55 -40.63
CA ARG A 729 11.60 -4.12 -41.82
C ARG A 729 12.28 -3.08 -42.71
N GLY A 730 11.74 -1.86 -42.77
CA GLY A 730 12.23 -0.82 -43.67
C GLY A 730 11.71 0.56 -43.30
N ILE A 731 12.63 1.51 -43.21
CA ILE A 731 12.37 2.91 -42.87
C ILE A 731 12.60 3.76 -44.12
N PRO A 732 11.54 4.33 -44.74
CA PRO A 732 11.72 5.32 -45.79
C PRO A 732 12.40 6.56 -45.19
N ARG A 733 13.45 7.09 -45.84
CA ARG A 733 14.21 8.25 -45.31
C ARG A 733 13.98 9.48 -46.19
N ILE A 734 12.94 10.26 -45.90
CA ILE A 734 12.64 11.49 -46.64
C ILE A 734 13.50 12.64 -46.11
N GLN A 735 14.31 13.22 -47.00
CA GLN A 735 15.11 14.41 -46.77
C GLN A 735 14.62 15.52 -47.71
N GLY A 736 14.48 16.75 -47.23
CA GLY A 736 14.08 17.88 -48.06
C GLY A 736 15.16 18.94 -48.23
N THR A 737 15.13 19.63 -49.37
CA THR A 737 15.93 20.83 -49.64
C THR A 737 15.02 21.98 -50.04
N VAL A 738 15.30 23.18 -49.55
CA VAL A 738 14.48 24.39 -49.80
C VAL A 738 15.27 25.37 -50.66
N GLU A 739 14.69 25.77 -51.78
CA GLU A 739 15.17 26.83 -52.67
C GLU A 739 14.28 28.06 -52.48
N ALA A 740 14.79 29.06 -51.77
CA ALA A 740 14.10 30.31 -51.46
C ALA A 740 15.12 31.46 -51.33
N PRO A 741 14.72 32.71 -51.57
CA PRO A 741 15.56 33.87 -51.29
C PRO A 741 15.72 34.07 -49.77
N SER A 742 16.92 34.45 -49.33
CA SER A 742 17.20 34.70 -47.90
C SER A 742 16.71 36.07 -47.40
N GLN A 743 16.38 36.97 -48.33
CA GLN A 743 15.93 38.34 -48.04
C GLN A 743 14.73 38.72 -48.92
N ALA A 744 13.77 39.45 -48.35
CA ALA A 744 12.60 39.97 -49.05
C ALA A 744 12.12 41.30 -48.43
N MET A 745 11.19 41.99 -49.09
CA MET A 745 10.54 43.20 -48.56
C MET A 745 9.07 42.94 -48.21
N VAL A 746 8.56 43.62 -47.17
CA VAL A 746 7.14 43.52 -46.78
C VAL A 746 6.25 43.93 -47.96
N GLY A 747 5.37 43.04 -48.38
CA GLY A 747 4.48 43.19 -49.53
C GLY A 747 4.93 42.41 -50.78
N GLU A 748 6.15 41.85 -50.80
CA GLU A 748 6.56 40.94 -51.87
C GLU A 748 5.83 39.60 -51.79
N LEU A 749 5.59 39.00 -52.96
CA LEU A 749 5.02 37.67 -53.10
C LEU A 749 6.09 36.73 -53.66
N LEU A 750 6.58 35.82 -52.84
CA LEU A 750 7.72 34.95 -53.16
C LEU A 750 7.26 33.58 -53.65
N GLU A 751 8.02 33.00 -54.58
CA GLU A 751 7.93 31.59 -54.97
C GLU A 751 9.05 30.81 -54.27
N VAL A 752 8.71 29.74 -53.57
CA VAL A 752 9.62 28.86 -52.81
C VAL A 752 9.48 27.43 -53.33
N THR A 753 10.60 26.81 -53.72
CA THR A 753 10.59 25.41 -54.19
C THR A 753 11.16 24.48 -53.14
N VAL A 754 10.41 23.46 -52.72
CA VAL A 754 10.86 22.41 -51.81
C VAL A 754 11.00 21.10 -52.58
N THR A 755 12.19 20.52 -52.56
CA THR A 755 12.44 19.20 -53.14
C THR A 755 12.52 18.16 -52.05
N LEU A 756 11.57 17.23 -52.01
CA LEU A 756 11.58 16.07 -51.11
C LEU A 756 12.26 14.90 -51.83
N ALA A 757 13.32 14.35 -51.26
CA ALA A 757 14.07 13.22 -51.79
C ALA A 757 14.08 12.06 -50.81
N ASN A 758 13.68 10.88 -51.27
CA ASN A 758 13.81 9.65 -50.50
C ASN A 758 15.25 9.12 -50.63
N ARG A 759 16.00 9.10 -49.53
CA ARG A 759 17.39 8.61 -49.50
C ARG A 759 17.51 7.11 -49.26
N SER A 760 16.39 6.44 -48.96
CA SER A 760 16.35 5.00 -48.71
C SER A 760 15.95 4.20 -49.95
N ALA A 761 16.15 2.89 -49.89
CA ALA A 761 15.65 1.95 -50.91
C ALA A 761 14.13 1.65 -50.76
N TRP A 762 13.49 2.11 -49.68
CA TRP A 762 12.10 1.77 -49.34
C TRP A 762 11.15 2.89 -49.77
N HIS A 763 10.01 2.54 -50.37
CA HIS A 763 9.03 3.51 -50.86
C HIS A 763 8.30 4.24 -49.71
N ALA A 764 8.06 5.54 -49.88
CA ALA A 764 7.20 6.33 -48.99
C ALA A 764 5.82 6.49 -49.63
N CYS A 765 4.77 6.07 -48.92
CA CYS A 765 3.37 6.12 -49.32
C CYS A 765 2.60 7.13 -48.45
N ASP A 766 1.38 7.51 -48.87
CA ASP A 766 0.46 8.36 -48.08
C ASP A 766 1.13 9.59 -47.46
N LEU A 767 1.87 10.33 -48.29
CA LEU A 767 2.59 11.52 -47.86
C LEU A 767 1.60 12.66 -47.64
N SER A 768 1.64 13.26 -46.45
CA SER A 768 0.83 14.41 -46.07
C SER A 768 1.75 15.55 -45.63
N VAL A 769 1.62 16.73 -46.24
CA VAL A 769 2.45 17.89 -45.92
C VAL A 769 1.59 18.98 -45.30
N VAL A 770 1.99 19.44 -44.12
CA VAL A 770 1.41 20.59 -43.43
C VAL A 770 2.44 21.72 -43.41
N CYS A 771 2.02 22.90 -43.84
CA CYS A 771 2.86 24.09 -43.95
C CYS A 771 2.55 25.10 -42.84
N ALA A 772 3.55 25.83 -42.38
CA ALA A 772 3.37 27.05 -41.61
C ALA A 772 4.35 28.13 -42.11
N PRO A 773 3.96 29.41 -42.18
CA PRO A 773 2.66 29.97 -41.77
C PRO A 773 1.49 29.54 -42.70
N ASP A 774 0.25 29.72 -42.26
CA ASP A 774 -0.97 29.23 -42.96
C ASP A 774 -1.15 29.78 -44.38
N TYR A 775 -0.48 30.90 -44.70
CA TYR A 775 -0.47 31.51 -46.03
C TYR A 775 0.72 31.06 -46.91
N LEU A 776 1.48 30.05 -46.48
CA LEU A 776 2.41 29.31 -47.33
C LEU A 776 1.64 28.21 -48.05
N VAL A 777 1.22 28.47 -49.29
CA VAL A 777 0.32 27.56 -50.03
C VAL A 777 1.01 26.99 -51.26
N PRO A 778 0.75 25.71 -51.62
CA PRO A 778 1.15 25.18 -52.91
C PRO A 778 0.43 25.95 -54.04
N THR A 779 1.04 25.98 -55.23
CA THR A 779 0.62 26.77 -56.42
C THR A 779 -0.90 27.05 -56.48
N PRO A 780 -1.36 28.28 -56.17
CA PRO A 780 -2.77 28.61 -56.06
C PRO A 780 -3.48 28.71 -57.42
N THR A 781 -4.74 28.29 -57.50
CA THR A 781 -5.59 28.43 -58.69
C THR A 781 -6.17 29.86 -58.80
N PRO A 782 -6.00 30.58 -59.92
CA PRO A 782 -6.58 31.91 -60.10
C PRO A 782 -8.10 31.86 -60.33
N THR A 783 -8.84 32.81 -59.76
CA THR A 783 -10.29 32.97 -59.96
C THR A 783 -10.65 34.39 -60.35
N ALA A 784 -11.74 34.56 -61.10
CA ALA A 784 -12.15 35.85 -61.67
C ALA A 784 -12.86 36.79 -60.68
N GLU A 785 -13.48 36.25 -59.62
CA GLU A 785 -14.19 37.02 -58.59
C GLU A 785 -13.60 36.74 -57.20
N LEU A 786 -13.51 37.78 -56.36
CA LEU A 786 -13.03 37.69 -54.97
C LEU A 786 -14.20 37.34 -54.05
N GLY A 787 -14.43 36.05 -53.82
CA GLY A 787 -15.32 35.54 -52.77
C GLY A 787 -14.50 35.14 -51.54
N LEU A 788 -14.85 35.65 -50.36
CA LEU A 788 -14.16 35.29 -49.12
C LEU A 788 -14.94 34.21 -48.35
N PRO A 789 -14.27 33.17 -47.83
CA PRO A 789 -14.94 32.19 -47.00
C PRO A 789 -15.38 32.82 -45.69
N TRP A 790 -16.54 32.39 -45.17
CA TRP A 790 -16.95 32.74 -43.81
C TRP A 790 -15.92 32.27 -42.78
N ARG A 791 -15.58 30.98 -42.85
CA ARG A 791 -14.64 30.32 -41.92
C ARG A 791 -13.22 30.70 -42.24
N MET A 792 -12.45 30.91 -41.18
CA MET A 792 -11.02 31.12 -41.31
C MET A 792 -10.36 29.86 -41.91
N PRO A 793 -9.58 29.99 -42.99
CA PRO A 793 -8.80 28.87 -43.53
C PRO A 793 -7.93 28.26 -42.44
N ARG A 794 -7.93 26.93 -42.34
CA ARG A 794 -7.02 26.17 -41.47
C ARG A 794 -5.95 25.49 -42.33
N PRO A 795 -4.74 25.28 -41.80
CA PRO A 795 -3.72 24.52 -42.50
C PRO A 795 -4.26 23.10 -42.67
N SER A 796 -4.59 22.73 -43.91
CA SER A 796 -5.00 21.39 -44.26
C SER A 796 -3.81 20.65 -44.84
N PRO A 797 -3.57 19.40 -44.43
CA PRO A 797 -2.52 18.59 -45.05
C PRO A 797 -2.90 18.38 -46.51
N PHE A 798 -2.02 18.79 -47.43
CA PHE A 798 -2.17 18.37 -48.81
C PHE A 798 -1.43 17.05 -49.00
N SER A 799 -2.02 16.16 -49.79
CA SER A 799 -1.46 14.84 -50.04
C SER A 799 -0.50 14.90 -51.23
N LEU A 800 0.59 14.16 -51.13
CA LEU A 800 1.53 13.92 -52.22
C LEU A 800 1.43 12.46 -52.66
N ASP A 801 1.66 12.22 -53.94
CA ASP A 801 1.81 10.87 -54.48
C ASP A 801 3.06 10.20 -53.89
N ARG A 802 3.08 8.86 -53.97
CA ARG A 802 4.18 8.01 -53.51
C ARG A 802 5.54 8.50 -54.02
N ILE A 803 6.53 8.57 -53.12
CA ILE A 803 7.94 8.80 -53.48
C ILE A 803 8.68 7.47 -53.46
N ASP A 804 9.13 7.04 -54.64
CA ASP A 804 9.87 5.79 -54.76
C ASP A 804 11.21 5.82 -54.01
N GLY A 805 11.76 4.64 -53.70
CA GLY A 805 13.12 4.53 -53.19
C GLY A 805 14.10 5.27 -54.11
N HIS A 806 14.95 6.13 -53.54
CA HIS A 806 15.85 7.03 -54.28
C HIS A 806 15.16 8.08 -55.20
N GLY A 807 13.83 8.21 -55.16
CA GLY A 807 13.07 9.20 -55.91
C GLY A 807 13.07 10.59 -55.27
N SER A 808 12.74 11.63 -56.06
CA SER A 808 12.55 13.00 -55.55
C SER A 808 11.39 13.73 -56.23
N VAL A 809 10.74 14.62 -55.49
CA VAL A 809 9.57 15.39 -55.93
C VAL A 809 9.75 16.87 -55.56
N PRO A 810 9.81 17.80 -56.54
CA PRO A 810 9.81 19.24 -56.29
C PRO A 810 8.39 19.80 -56.17
N ILE A 811 8.18 20.70 -55.20
CA ILE A 811 6.88 21.31 -54.89
C ILE A 811 7.06 22.83 -54.79
N ARG A 812 6.24 23.58 -55.53
CA ARG A 812 6.27 25.05 -55.54
C ARG A 812 5.22 25.65 -54.62
N PHE A 813 5.67 26.52 -53.73
CA PHE A 813 4.87 27.27 -52.79
C PHE A 813 4.93 28.75 -53.08
N TYR A 814 3.85 29.47 -52.75
CA TYR A 814 3.81 30.92 -52.76
C TYR A 814 3.56 31.44 -51.35
N VAL A 815 4.31 32.48 -50.97
CA VAL A 815 4.19 33.11 -49.66
C VAL A 815 4.31 34.64 -49.79
N PRO A 816 3.28 35.41 -49.39
CA PRO A 816 3.37 36.85 -49.29
C PRO A 816 4.07 37.25 -47.98
N MET A 817 4.97 38.22 -48.07
CA MET A 817 5.72 38.74 -46.92
C MET A 817 4.90 39.81 -46.19
N VAL A 818 4.30 39.45 -45.06
CA VAL A 818 3.32 40.31 -44.36
C VAL A 818 3.94 41.05 -43.16
N HIS A 819 5.04 40.54 -42.60
CA HIS A 819 5.63 41.06 -41.37
C HIS A 819 7.10 41.42 -41.55
N VAL A 820 7.56 42.40 -40.78
CA VAL A 820 8.98 42.73 -40.67
C VAL A 820 9.65 41.74 -39.72
N GLY A 821 10.87 41.31 -40.06
CA GLY A 821 11.67 40.43 -39.22
C GLY A 821 12.00 39.11 -39.91
N VAL A 822 12.27 38.08 -39.12
CA VAL A 822 12.57 36.73 -39.62
C VAL A 822 11.28 35.93 -39.69
N GLU A 823 10.92 35.49 -40.89
CA GLU A 823 9.78 34.61 -41.12
C GLU A 823 10.28 33.18 -41.34
N CYS A 824 9.94 32.28 -40.41
CA CYS A 824 10.32 30.87 -40.46
C CYS A 824 9.26 30.06 -41.20
N LEU A 825 9.59 29.66 -42.43
CA LEU A 825 8.79 28.73 -43.22
C LEU A 825 9.05 27.32 -42.74
N THR A 826 8.00 26.55 -42.46
CA THR A 826 8.15 25.16 -42.00
C THR A 826 7.23 24.22 -42.75
N TRP A 827 7.74 23.00 -42.98
CA TRP A 827 7.02 21.92 -43.61
C TRP A 827 7.11 20.69 -42.71
N GLN A 828 5.96 20.18 -42.27
CA GLN A 828 5.86 18.91 -41.57
C GLN A 828 5.33 17.87 -42.54
N ILE A 829 6.17 16.91 -42.89
CA ILE A 829 5.83 15.84 -43.83
C ILE A 829 5.62 14.56 -43.03
N ARG A 830 4.41 14.00 -43.06
CA ARG A 830 4.14 12.64 -42.57
C ARG A 830 4.02 11.70 -43.75
N TYR A 831 4.48 10.48 -43.60
CA TYR A 831 4.47 9.50 -44.68
C TYR A 831 4.42 8.10 -44.06
N HIS A 832 4.03 7.12 -44.85
CA HIS A 832 3.95 5.73 -44.44
C HIS A 832 4.94 4.87 -45.24
N ASN A 833 5.33 3.73 -44.71
CA ASN A 833 5.94 2.69 -45.54
C ASN A 833 4.85 1.82 -46.21
N GLU A 834 5.26 0.85 -47.03
CA GLU A 834 4.35 -0.07 -47.73
C GLU A 834 3.52 -0.96 -46.79
N GLN A 835 3.87 -1.03 -45.51
CA GLN A 835 3.14 -1.78 -44.48
C GLN A 835 2.15 -0.92 -43.70
N GLY A 836 2.08 0.39 -43.98
CA GLY A 836 1.19 1.33 -43.30
C GLY A 836 1.74 1.87 -41.97
N GLU A 837 3.03 1.69 -41.67
CA GLU A 837 3.68 2.28 -40.50
C GLU A 837 4.00 3.76 -40.77
N SER A 838 3.69 4.66 -39.82
CA SER A 838 3.82 6.10 -39.99
C SER A 838 5.19 6.64 -39.57
N PHE A 839 5.73 7.56 -40.37
CA PHE A 839 6.97 8.29 -40.16
C PHE A 839 6.74 9.79 -40.38
N ALA A 840 7.65 10.63 -39.88
CA ALA A 840 7.58 12.07 -40.09
C ALA A 840 8.97 12.69 -40.31
N THR A 841 9.02 13.79 -41.05
CA THR A 841 10.20 14.65 -41.20
C THR A 841 9.79 16.12 -41.20
N ARG A 842 10.71 16.99 -40.80
CA ARG A 842 10.47 18.43 -40.70
C ARG A 842 11.53 19.21 -41.46
N LEU A 843 11.09 20.24 -42.18
CA LEU A 843 11.95 21.22 -42.83
C LEU A 843 11.64 22.60 -42.29
N ALA A 844 12.66 23.45 -42.24
CA ALA A 844 12.54 24.85 -41.86
C ALA A 844 13.45 25.71 -42.76
N HIS A 845 13.01 26.93 -43.08
CA HIS A 845 13.81 27.92 -43.80
C HIS A 845 13.43 29.33 -43.35
N ASP A 846 14.43 30.15 -43.05
CA ASP A 846 14.23 31.50 -42.52
C ASP A 846 14.43 32.56 -43.61
N ILE A 847 13.43 33.41 -43.80
CA ILE A 847 13.49 34.56 -44.71
C ILE A 847 13.55 35.85 -43.91
N HIS A 848 14.50 36.72 -44.23
CA HIS A 848 14.65 38.02 -43.57
C HIS A 848 13.88 39.10 -44.35
N THR A 849 12.77 39.56 -43.76
CA THR A 849 11.88 40.54 -44.38
C THR A 849 12.11 41.94 -43.82
N ARG A 850 12.43 42.90 -44.70
CA ARG A 850 12.65 44.31 -44.35
C ARG A 850 11.42 45.19 -44.68
N PRO A 851 11.16 46.27 -43.91
CA PRO A 851 10.10 47.21 -44.26
C PRO A 851 10.47 48.01 -45.51
N VAL A 852 9.47 48.31 -46.35
CA VAL A 852 9.64 49.15 -47.56
C VAL A 852 8.86 50.46 -47.46
N LEU A 853 7.66 50.40 -46.90
CA LEU A 853 6.81 51.55 -46.64
C LEU A 853 5.99 51.33 -45.37
N GLN A 854 5.46 52.40 -44.81
CA GLN A 854 4.42 52.37 -43.78
C GLN A 854 3.16 53.00 -44.34
N ALA A 855 2.04 52.28 -44.25
CA ALA A 855 0.74 52.79 -44.69
C ALA A 855 -0.22 52.87 -43.49
N GLN A 856 -0.91 54.00 -43.37
CA GLN A 856 -1.90 54.27 -42.32
C GLN A 856 -3.19 54.77 -42.96
N VAL A 857 -4.33 54.37 -42.38
CA VAL A 857 -5.65 54.79 -42.87
C VAL A 857 -6.40 55.49 -41.76
N PHE A 858 -6.90 56.68 -42.08
CA PHE A 858 -7.73 57.48 -41.20
C PHE A 858 -9.10 57.65 -41.82
N SER A 859 -10.16 57.61 -41.01
CA SER A 859 -11.51 57.87 -41.47
C SER A 859 -12.13 59.04 -40.72
N LYS A 860 -12.89 59.88 -41.43
CA LYS A 860 -13.65 60.97 -40.84
C LYS A 860 -15.02 61.09 -41.46
N LEU A 861 -16.04 61.22 -40.62
CA LEU A 861 -17.39 61.55 -41.04
C LEU A 861 -17.45 63.00 -41.54
N THR A 862 -18.04 63.22 -42.71
CA THR A 862 -18.13 64.55 -43.31
C THR A 862 -19.23 65.38 -42.65
N SER A 863 -19.24 66.69 -42.92
CA SER A 863 -20.33 67.59 -42.51
C SER A 863 -21.53 67.57 -43.47
N ALA A 864 -21.62 66.59 -44.38
CA ALA A 864 -22.76 66.49 -45.29
C ALA A 864 -24.05 66.09 -44.54
N LEU A 865 -25.21 66.49 -45.06
CA LEU A 865 -26.50 66.15 -44.46
C LEU A 865 -26.75 64.64 -44.42
N GLN A 866 -26.37 63.94 -45.47
CA GLN A 866 -26.36 62.48 -45.49
C GLN A 866 -25.03 61.97 -44.90
N PRO A 867 -25.03 60.88 -44.13
CA PRO A 867 -23.82 60.30 -43.57
C PRO A 867 -22.91 59.84 -44.71
N GLN A 868 -21.75 60.49 -44.81
CA GLN A 868 -20.70 60.19 -45.77
C GLN A 868 -19.37 60.23 -45.05
N TYR A 869 -18.45 59.35 -45.44
CA TYR A 869 -17.12 59.30 -44.85
C TYR A 869 -16.05 59.60 -45.88
N HIS A 870 -15.01 60.30 -45.44
CA HIS A 870 -13.75 60.39 -46.16
C HIS A 870 -12.73 59.47 -45.49
N VAL A 871 -11.96 58.79 -46.31
CA VAL A 871 -10.90 57.86 -45.90
C VAL A 871 -9.59 58.41 -46.44
N ALA A 872 -8.66 58.78 -45.56
CA ALA A 872 -7.33 59.23 -45.92
C ALA A 872 -6.34 58.07 -45.80
N MET A 873 -5.67 57.72 -46.90
CA MET A 873 -4.55 56.78 -46.92
C MET A 873 -3.25 57.59 -46.90
N GLU A 874 -2.48 57.50 -45.81
CA GLU A 874 -1.15 58.09 -45.68
C GLU A 874 -0.10 56.99 -45.89
N VAL A 875 0.86 57.22 -46.79
CA VAL A 875 1.96 56.29 -47.07
C VAL A 875 3.28 57.01 -46.89
N GLU A 876 4.17 56.43 -46.10
CA GLU A 876 5.53 56.89 -45.82
C GLU A 876 6.54 55.90 -46.41
N ASN A 877 7.50 56.40 -47.18
CA ASN A 877 8.59 55.56 -47.69
C ASN A 877 9.64 55.32 -46.59
N LEU A 878 9.77 54.06 -46.17
CA LEU A 878 10.73 53.65 -45.14
C LEU A 878 12.06 53.13 -45.72
N SER A 879 12.15 53.00 -47.05
CA SER A 879 13.38 52.56 -47.72
C SER A 879 14.42 53.68 -47.82
N ASP A 880 15.65 53.29 -48.12
CA ASP A 880 16.80 54.17 -48.34
C ASP A 880 16.83 54.82 -49.74
N ARG A 881 15.90 54.46 -50.62
CA ARG A 881 15.82 54.88 -52.03
C ARG A 881 14.43 55.37 -52.39
N SER A 882 14.27 55.91 -53.61
CA SER A 882 12.94 56.32 -54.07
C SER A 882 12.04 55.09 -54.32
N LEU A 883 10.76 55.23 -53.97
CA LEU A 883 9.74 54.20 -54.09
C LEU A 883 8.56 54.77 -54.88
N GLN A 884 8.14 54.08 -55.95
CA GLN A 884 6.97 54.49 -56.71
C GLN A 884 5.71 53.82 -56.16
N VAL A 885 4.73 54.61 -55.71
CA VAL A 885 3.38 54.12 -55.41
C VAL A 885 2.59 54.09 -56.71
N THR A 886 2.21 52.89 -57.13
CA THR A 886 1.67 52.58 -58.47
C THR A 886 0.16 52.35 -58.49
N GLY A 887 -0.42 52.03 -57.33
CA GLY A 887 -1.87 51.88 -57.18
C GLY A 887 -2.31 51.79 -55.73
N LEU A 888 -3.59 52.08 -55.51
CA LEU A 888 -4.29 51.90 -54.23
C LEU A 888 -5.53 51.04 -54.46
N THR A 889 -5.71 50.04 -53.62
CA THR A 889 -6.88 49.16 -53.69
C THR A 889 -7.55 49.08 -52.33
N PHE A 890 -8.87 49.15 -52.29
CA PHE A 890 -9.65 48.95 -51.07
C PHE A 890 -10.60 47.77 -51.24
N VAL A 891 -10.67 46.91 -50.22
CA VAL A 891 -11.57 45.76 -50.18
C VAL A 891 -12.55 45.96 -49.03
N SER A 892 -13.85 45.94 -49.32
CA SER A 892 -14.88 46.11 -48.29
C SER A 892 -16.19 45.41 -48.68
N PRO A 893 -16.96 44.85 -47.72
CA PRO A 893 -18.29 44.32 -47.98
C PRO A 893 -19.34 45.41 -48.27
N GLN A 894 -19.22 46.57 -47.62
CA GLN A 894 -20.26 47.61 -47.58
C GLN A 894 -19.87 48.91 -48.29
N TRP A 895 -18.58 49.20 -48.43
CA TRP A 895 -18.10 50.50 -48.92
C TRP A 895 -17.40 50.41 -50.27
N HIS A 896 -17.74 51.30 -51.19
CA HIS A 896 -16.98 51.54 -52.41
C HIS A 896 -16.21 52.86 -52.27
N LEU A 897 -14.90 52.82 -52.44
CA LEU A 897 -14.03 54.00 -52.29
C LEU A 897 -13.62 54.53 -53.66
N SER A 898 -13.82 55.84 -53.86
CA SER A 898 -13.41 56.56 -55.06
C SER A 898 -12.43 57.66 -54.69
N LEU A 899 -11.34 57.79 -55.43
CA LEU A 899 -10.34 58.84 -55.27
C LEU A 899 -9.71 59.16 -56.62
N ASP A 900 -9.18 60.38 -56.75
CA ASP A 900 -8.36 60.76 -57.89
C ASP A 900 -6.93 60.30 -57.61
N PHE A 901 -6.49 59.25 -58.33
CA PHE A 901 -5.18 58.64 -58.14
C PHE A 901 -4.22 59.05 -59.25
N GLU A 902 -3.05 59.55 -58.85
CA GLU A 902 -1.88 59.68 -59.69
C GLU A 902 -0.73 58.90 -59.05
N ALA A 903 0.09 58.23 -59.87
CA ALA A 903 1.26 57.52 -59.38
C ALA A 903 2.30 58.53 -58.87
N VAL A 904 2.79 58.32 -57.66
CA VAL A 904 3.73 59.23 -56.99
C VAL A 904 5.03 58.51 -56.70
N SER A 905 6.16 59.14 -57.01
CA SER A 905 7.49 58.72 -56.54
C SER A 905 7.77 59.40 -55.20
N LEU A 906 8.02 58.59 -54.17
CA LEU A 906 8.35 59.05 -52.82
C LEU A 906 9.84 58.85 -52.56
N ASP A 907 10.57 59.91 -52.28
CA ASP A 907 11.95 59.78 -51.77
C ASP A 907 11.95 59.21 -50.35
N ALA A 908 13.12 58.79 -49.87
CA ALA A 908 13.27 58.24 -48.53
C ALA A 908 12.70 59.19 -47.46
N GLN A 909 11.89 58.66 -46.53
CA GLN A 909 11.22 59.39 -45.45
C GLN A 909 10.15 60.41 -45.88
N HIS A 910 9.82 60.50 -47.18
CA HIS A 910 8.69 61.32 -47.63
C HIS A 910 7.36 60.59 -47.48
N LYS A 911 6.30 61.40 -47.28
CA LYS A 911 4.92 60.95 -47.14
C LYS A 911 4.06 61.44 -48.30
N ALA A 912 3.11 60.62 -48.74
CA ALA A 912 1.97 61.04 -49.55
C ALA A 912 0.68 60.67 -48.85
N GLN A 913 -0.36 61.48 -49.09
CA GLN A 913 -1.69 61.22 -48.58
C GLN A 913 -2.71 61.32 -49.71
N TRP A 914 -3.59 60.33 -49.79
CA TRP A 914 -4.72 60.31 -50.71
C TRP A 914 -6.02 60.33 -49.94
N LEU A 915 -6.98 61.14 -50.40
CA LEU A 915 -8.29 61.26 -49.78
C LEU A 915 -9.34 60.59 -50.66
N ALA A 916 -9.90 59.48 -50.19
CA ALA A 916 -10.98 58.76 -50.85
C ALA A 916 -12.35 59.12 -50.27
N ARG A 917 -13.35 59.21 -51.15
CA ARG A 917 -14.76 59.32 -50.78
C ARG A 917 -15.37 57.92 -50.71
N ALA A 918 -15.92 57.57 -49.54
CA ALA A 918 -16.60 56.30 -49.34
C ALA A 918 -18.09 56.42 -49.69
N GLN A 919 -18.54 55.58 -50.62
CA GLN A 919 -19.94 55.41 -51.00
C GLN A 919 -20.48 54.10 -50.42
N ARG A 920 -21.60 54.19 -49.71
CA ARG A 920 -22.23 53.04 -49.06
C ARG A 920 -23.05 52.20 -50.05
N HIS A 921 -22.94 50.88 -49.94
CA HIS A 921 -23.85 49.89 -50.49
C HIS A 921 -24.46 49.07 -49.35
N LYS A 922 -25.55 48.34 -49.63
CA LYS A 922 -26.16 47.43 -48.64
C LYS A 922 -25.28 46.17 -48.51
N GLY A 923 -24.72 45.94 -47.33
CA GLY A 923 -23.96 44.73 -46.98
C GLY A 923 -24.83 43.55 -46.53
N LEU A 924 -24.17 42.42 -46.25
CA LEU A 924 -24.78 41.26 -45.59
C LEU A 924 -24.93 41.51 -44.09
N ASP A 925 -26.04 41.04 -43.50
CA ASP A 925 -26.19 40.97 -42.05
C ASP A 925 -25.29 39.85 -41.49
N THR A 926 -24.03 40.19 -41.23
CA THR A 926 -23.05 39.28 -40.64
C THR A 926 -23.43 38.89 -39.22
N LEU A 927 -24.19 39.71 -38.50
CA LEU A 927 -24.59 39.40 -37.13
C LEU A 927 -25.61 38.26 -37.07
N ALA A 928 -26.57 38.21 -38.00
CA ALA A 928 -27.55 37.13 -38.08
C ALA A 928 -26.88 35.75 -38.11
N THR A 929 -25.93 35.57 -39.04
CA THR A 929 -25.20 34.30 -39.20
C THR A 929 -24.30 34.01 -37.99
N THR A 930 -23.68 35.04 -37.42
CA THR A 930 -22.87 34.91 -36.20
C THR A 930 -23.70 34.40 -35.01
N VAL A 931 -24.89 34.95 -34.79
CA VAL A 931 -25.79 34.54 -33.70
C VAL A 931 -26.28 33.10 -33.91
N GLU A 932 -26.60 32.71 -35.14
CA GLU A 932 -26.98 31.34 -35.47
C GLU A 932 -25.85 30.33 -35.20
N LEU A 933 -24.60 30.71 -35.46
CA LEU A 933 -23.43 29.84 -35.23
C LEU A 933 -22.98 29.80 -33.76
N LEU A 934 -23.29 30.83 -32.96
CA LEU A 934 -23.00 30.85 -31.51
C LEU A 934 -24.07 30.10 -30.70
N ARG A 935 -25.31 30.06 -31.15
CA ARG A 935 -26.44 29.40 -30.46
C ARG A 935 -26.16 27.94 -30.06
N PRO A 936 -25.61 27.06 -30.92
CA PRO A 936 -25.38 25.66 -30.61
C PRO A 936 -24.32 25.47 -29.52
N PHE A 937 -23.29 26.34 -29.49
CA PHE A 937 -22.27 26.34 -28.45
C PHE A 937 -22.90 26.61 -27.06
N PHE A 938 -23.71 27.66 -26.94
CA PHE A 938 -24.38 27.97 -25.67
C PHE A 938 -25.42 26.90 -25.28
N GLN A 939 -26.11 26.30 -26.25
CA GLN A 939 -27.11 25.25 -26.04
C GLN A 939 -26.55 23.83 -25.91
N GLY A 940 -25.26 23.61 -26.17
CA GLY A 940 -24.61 22.29 -26.10
C GLY A 940 -25.04 21.30 -27.19
N ARG A 941 -25.37 21.79 -28.39
CA ARG A 941 -25.80 20.99 -29.55
C ARG A 941 -24.83 21.20 -30.72
N SER A 942 -24.66 20.22 -31.60
CA SER A 942 -24.02 20.41 -32.90
C SER A 942 -25.08 20.66 -33.96
N THR A 943 -24.93 21.71 -34.76
CA THR A 943 -25.82 21.98 -35.90
C THR A 943 -24.99 22.40 -37.11
N ASP A 944 -25.30 21.81 -38.26
CA ASP A 944 -24.75 22.24 -39.55
C ASP A 944 -25.55 23.44 -40.05
N VAL A 945 -25.05 24.64 -39.76
CA VAL A 945 -25.58 25.89 -40.32
C VAL A 945 -24.93 26.10 -41.69
N PRO A 946 -25.68 26.32 -42.78
CA PRO A 946 -25.11 26.64 -44.08
C PRO A 946 -24.35 27.97 -44.00
N LEU A 947 -23.08 27.94 -44.38
CA LEU A 947 -22.19 29.10 -44.28
C LEU A 947 -22.24 29.89 -45.60
N PRO A 948 -22.57 31.19 -45.57
CA PRO A 948 -22.55 32.02 -46.77
C PRO A 948 -21.12 32.41 -47.14
N ASP A 949 -20.83 32.56 -48.43
CA ASP A 949 -19.66 33.30 -48.87
C ASP A 949 -19.85 34.80 -48.54
N LEU A 950 -18.78 35.46 -48.11
CA LEU A 950 -18.78 36.88 -47.79
C LEU A 950 -18.54 37.68 -49.08
N PRO A 951 -19.55 38.40 -49.61
CA PRO A 951 -19.37 39.21 -50.81
C PRO A 951 -18.53 40.44 -50.47
N VAL A 952 -17.45 40.64 -51.23
CA VAL A 952 -16.58 41.81 -51.08
C VAL A 952 -16.46 42.56 -52.39
N ARG A 953 -16.29 43.88 -52.30
CA ARG A 953 -16.06 44.75 -53.45
C ARG A 953 -14.63 45.24 -53.42
N VAL A 954 -14.00 45.25 -54.59
CA VAL A 954 -12.64 45.74 -54.79
C VAL A 954 -12.73 47.10 -55.48
N SER A 955 -12.23 48.14 -54.82
CA SER A 955 -12.11 49.50 -55.34
C SER A 955 -10.64 49.75 -55.70
N GLN A 956 -10.25 49.44 -56.93
CA GLN A 956 -8.85 49.57 -57.40
C GLN A 956 -8.65 50.86 -58.20
N GLN A 957 -7.56 51.56 -57.92
CA GLN A 957 -7.10 52.74 -58.65
C GLN A 957 -5.61 52.59 -58.96
N GLY A 958 -5.18 52.97 -60.17
CA GLY A 958 -3.80 52.76 -60.64
C GLY A 958 -3.52 51.31 -61.11
N GLN A 959 -2.24 50.94 -61.21
CA GLN A 959 -1.80 49.62 -61.67
C GLN A 959 -1.11 48.85 -60.53
N GLY A 960 -1.59 47.62 -60.27
CA GLY A 960 -0.93 46.69 -59.35
C GLY A 960 0.04 45.73 -60.05
N PRO A 961 0.83 44.93 -59.30
CA PRO A 961 1.66 43.88 -59.88
C PRO A 961 0.84 42.80 -60.59
N LEU A 962 1.46 42.13 -61.56
CA LEU A 962 0.85 40.98 -62.27
C LEU A 962 0.56 39.81 -61.32
N SER A 963 1.40 39.62 -60.31
CA SER A 963 1.18 38.66 -59.23
C SER A 963 0.61 39.42 -58.03
N SER A 964 -0.70 39.64 -58.05
CA SER A 964 -1.43 40.34 -56.99
C SER A 964 -2.09 39.33 -56.04
N LEU A 965 -2.11 39.64 -54.75
CA LEU A 965 -2.77 38.83 -53.72
C LEU A 965 -4.26 38.63 -54.03
N LEU A 966 -4.89 39.62 -54.67
CA LEU A 966 -6.30 39.63 -55.04
C LEU A 966 -6.65 38.65 -56.17
N ARG A 967 -5.66 38.11 -56.90
CA ARG A 967 -5.88 37.08 -57.93
C ARG A 967 -6.13 35.70 -57.34
N TRP A 968 -5.82 35.51 -56.05
CA TRP A 968 -5.94 34.23 -55.35
C TRP A 968 -6.73 34.42 -54.05
N PRO A 969 -8.07 34.31 -54.10
CA PRO A 969 -8.93 34.56 -52.94
C PRO A 969 -8.58 33.72 -51.71
N LEU A 970 -8.15 32.47 -51.89
CA LEU A 970 -7.72 31.61 -50.79
C LEU A 970 -6.42 32.08 -50.13
N LEU A 971 -5.48 32.63 -50.92
CA LEU A 971 -4.25 33.20 -50.37
C LEU A 971 -4.55 34.53 -49.64
N TYR A 972 -5.36 35.40 -50.25
CA TYR A 972 -5.86 36.60 -49.58
C TYR A 972 -6.58 36.26 -48.27
N ALA A 973 -7.43 35.24 -48.28
CA ALA A 973 -8.16 34.79 -47.10
C ALA A 973 -7.24 34.21 -46.02
N ALA A 974 -6.17 33.49 -46.39
CA ALA A 974 -5.17 32.95 -45.45
C ALA A 974 -4.31 34.06 -44.80
N VAL A 975 -3.95 35.10 -45.57
CA VAL A 975 -3.28 36.29 -45.02
C VAL A 975 -4.23 37.03 -44.08
N ARG A 976 -5.46 37.29 -44.52
CA ARG A 976 -6.47 37.99 -43.71
C ARG A 976 -6.83 37.21 -42.44
N SER A 977 -6.87 35.87 -42.49
CA SER A 977 -7.19 35.05 -41.32
C SER A 977 -6.13 35.14 -40.24
N THR A 978 -4.85 35.23 -40.62
CA THR A 978 -3.76 35.43 -39.66
C THR A 978 -3.94 36.75 -38.89
N LEU A 979 -4.31 37.82 -39.60
CA LEU A 979 -4.59 39.13 -39.02
C LEU A 979 -5.88 39.11 -38.18
N ARG A 980 -6.93 38.48 -38.71
CA ARG A 980 -8.23 38.35 -38.03
C ARG A 980 -8.13 37.53 -36.74
N ARG A 981 -7.33 36.47 -36.69
CA ARG A 981 -7.11 35.69 -35.45
C ARG A 981 -6.45 36.53 -34.35
N ARG A 982 -5.56 37.47 -34.72
CA ARG A 982 -5.01 38.43 -33.75
C ARG A 982 -6.10 39.35 -33.22
N GLU A 983 -6.89 39.94 -34.12
CA GLU A 983 -8.06 40.77 -33.73
C GLU A 983 -9.03 40.00 -32.82
N LEU A 984 -9.31 38.74 -33.12
CA LEU A 984 -10.24 37.94 -32.33
C LEU A 984 -9.69 37.56 -30.95
N SER A 985 -8.39 37.26 -30.87
CA SER A 985 -7.74 36.95 -29.59
C SER A 985 -7.86 38.08 -28.58
N ASP A 986 -7.82 39.33 -29.03
CA ASP A 986 -7.89 40.50 -28.17
C ASP A 986 -9.28 40.69 -27.54
N TRP A 987 -10.35 40.39 -28.29
CA TRP A 987 -11.73 40.72 -27.89
C TRP A 987 -12.60 39.51 -27.52
N TYR A 988 -12.23 38.29 -27.92
CA TYR A 988 -13.08 37.09 -27.81
C TYR A 988 -12.40 35.91 -27.10
N SER A 989 -11.37 36.17 -26.29
CA SER A 989 -10.56 35.14 -25.60
C SER A 989 -11.35 34.10 -24.78
N GLY A 990 -12.56 34.44 -24.33
CA GLY A 990 -13.46 33.61 -23.52
C GLY A 990 -14.31 32.65 -24.34
N LEU A 991 -14.33 32.79 -25.67
CA LEU A 991 -14.79 31.74 -26.56
C LEU A 991 -13.63 30.80 -26.91
N PRO A 992 -13.84 29.47 -26.99
CA PRO A 992 -12.83 28.58 -27.53
C PRO A 992 -12.44 28.96 -28.96
N ILE A 993 -11.16 28.83 -29.32
CA ILE A 993 -10.62 29.21 -30.63
C ILE A 993 -11.44 28.60 -31.78
N PHE A 994 -11.85 27.34 -31.66
CA PHE A 994 -12.65 26.68 -32.70
C PHE A 994 -14.04 27.31 -32.89
N VAL A 995 -14.61 27.91 -31.84
CA VAL A 995 -15.89 28.65 -31.91
C VAL A 995 -15.65 30.03 -32.52
N GLN A 996 -14.56 30.70 -32.12
CA GLN A 996 -14.17 32.00 -32.70
C GLN A 996 -14.01 31.90 -34.22
N GLU A 997 -13.23 30.92 -34.70
CA GLU A 997 -12.95 30.71 -36.13
C GLU A 997 -14.15 30.22 -36.95
N ALA A 998 -15.13 29.60 -36.28
CA ALA A 998 -16.31 29.06 -36.93
C ALA A 998 -17.45 30.08 -36.98
N ALA A 999 -17.68 30.81 -35.89
CA ALA A 999 -18.86 31.65 -35.71
C ALA A 999 -18.65 33.11 -36.13
N LEU A 1000 -17.42 33.63 -36.08
CA LEU A 1000 -17.12 35.02 -36.43
C LEU A 1000 -16.60 35.10 -37.87
N PRO A 1001 -17.09 36.05 -38.69
CA PRO A 1001 -16.70 36.15 -40.08
C PRO A 1001 -15.24 36.61 -40.24
N LEU A 1002 -14.64 36.24 -41.37
CA LEU A 1002 -13.30 36.70 -41.77
C LEU A 1002 -13.19 38.24 -41.85
N MET A 1003 -14.29 38.91 -42.23
CA MET A 1003 -14.40 40.38 -42.27
C MET A 1003 -15.84 40.82 -41.94
N ASP A 1004 -15.99 41.80 -41.06
CA ASP A 1004 -17.30 42.37 -40.70
C ASP A 1004 -17.80 43.36 -41.77
N SER A 1005 -19.12 43.57 -41.88
CA SER A 1005 -19.72 44.36 -42.98
C SER A 1005 -19.12 45.78 -43.12
N HIS A 1006 -18.88 46.44 -41.99
CA HIS A 1006 -18.34 47.80 -41.89
C HIS A 1006 -16.81 47.92 -42.01
N GLN A 1007 -16.09 46.81 -42.19
CA GLN A 1007 -14.62 46.84 -42.28
C GLN A 1007 -14.13 47.16 -43.70
N ILE A 1008 -12.92 47.71 -43.77
CA ILE A 1008 -12.19 48.03 -44.99
C ILE A 1008 -10.74 47.56 -44.82
N ASP A 1009 -10.25 46.81 -45.80
CA ASP A 1009 -8.83 46.55 -45.98
C ASP A 1009 -8.30 47.47 -47.10
N GLY A 1010 -7.12 48.06 -46.90
CA GLY A 1010 -6.42 48.89 -47.89
C GLY A 1010 -5.13 48.21 -48.35
N MET A 1011 -4.82 48.27 -49.65
CA MET A 1011 -3.61 47.72 -50.24
C MET A 1011 -2.89 48.80 -51.04
N VAL A 1012 -1.59 48.95 -50.79
CA VAL A 1012 -0.72 49.90 -51.48
C VAL A 1012 0.21 49.13 -52.41
N ALA A 1013 0.04 49.29 -53.72
CA ALA A 1013 0.91 48.70 -54.71
C ALA A 1013 2.12 49.60 -54.95
N TRP A 1014 3.33 49.04 -54.82
CA TRP A 1014 4.57 49.79 -54.92
C TRP A 1014 5.59 49.10 -55.82
N ARG A 1015 6.54 49.90 -56.33
CA ARG A 1015 7.66 49.46 -57.16
C ARG A 1015 8.94 50.19 -56.72
N THR A 1016 10.00 49.43 -56.44
CA THR A 1016 11.33 49.99 -56.17
C THR A 1016 12.06 50.33 -57.48
N GLU A 1017 13.09 51.19 -57.39
CA GLU A 1017 14.02 51.45 -58.50
C GLU A 1017 14.67 50.17 -59.05
N THR A 1018 14.88 49.16 -58.21
CA THR A 1018 15.49 47.87 -58.58
C THR A 1018 14.54 46.95 -59.36
N GLY A 1019 13.30 47.38 -59.59
CA GLY A 1019 12.29 46.61 -60.33
C GLY A 1019 11.48 45.63 -59.46
N THR A 1020 11.75 45.57 -58.16
CA THR A 1020 10.95 44.75 -57.24
C THR A 1020 9.58 45.39 -57.05
N VAL A 1021 8.54 44.55 -57.06
CA VAL A 1021 7.15 44.98 -56.94
C VAL A 1021 6.48 44.26 -55.79
N GLY A 1022 5.54 44.93 -55.12
CA GLY A 1022 4.78 44.33 -54.03
C GLY A 1022 3.49 45.07 -53.72
N GLU A 1023 2.69 44.47 -52.85
CA GLU A 1023 1.43 45.01 -52.34
C GLU A 1023 1.44 44.95 -50.81
N THR A 1024 1.49 46.11 -50.15
CA THR A 1024 1.42 46.18 -48.69
C THR A 1024 -0.04 46.28 -48.24
N LEU A 1025 -0.50 45.31 -47.45
CA LEU A 1025 -1.85 45.24 -46.89
C LEU A 1025 -1.95 45.96 -45.53
N VAL A 1026 -2.98 46.78 -45.37
CA VAL A 1026 -3.41 47.44 -44.14
C VAL A 1026 -4.84 46.99 -43.84
N SER A 1027 -5.03 46.22 -42.78
CA SER A 1027 -6.33 45.61 -42.44
C SER A 1027 -6.93 46.18 -41.14
N GLY A 1028 -8.22 45.93 -40.93
CA GLY A 1028 -8.88 46.16 -39.63
C GLY A 1028 -9.46 47.56 -39.42
N ILE A 1029 -9.63 48.35 -40.48
CA ILE A 1029 -10.23 49.68 -40.41
C ILE A 1029 -11.75 49.56 -40.38
N THR A 1030 -12.41 50.11 -39.36
CA THR A 1030 -13.87 50.13 -39.24
C THR A 1030 -14.44 51.46 -39.74
N LEU A 1031 -15.40 51.42 -40.67
CA LEU A 1031 -16.05 52.60 -41.22
C LEU A 1031 -17.56 52.58 -40.98
N GLY A 1032 -18.05 53.50 -40.14
CA GLY A 1032 -19.47 53.60 -39.81
C GLY A 1032 -20.01 52.39 -39.06
N PHE A 1033 -21.31 52.12 -39.24
CA PHE A 1033 -22.05 51.07 -38.54
C PHE A 1033 -22.27 49.84 -39.41
N ARG A 1034 -22.34 48.66 -38.76
CA ARG A 1034 -22.70 47.39 -39.42
C ARG A 1034 -24.13 47.41 -39.96
N ASP A 1035 -24.36 46.67 -41.04
CA ASP A 1035 -25.69 46.49 -41.64
C ASP A 1035 -26.50 45.38 -40.95
N ASP A 1036 -26.45 45.34 -39.60
CA ASP A 1036 -27.13 44.34 -38.78
C ASP A 1036 -28.66 44.57 -38.77
N ALA A 1037 -29.49 43.53 -38.85
CA ALA A 1037 -30.93 43.67 -38.67
C ALA A 1037 -31.31 43.86 -37.19
N VAL A 1038 -32.43 44.55 -36.91
CA VAL A 1038 -32.90 44.76 -35.53
C VAL A 1038 -33.24 43.43 -34.83
N THR A 1039 -33.77 42.47 -35.58
CA THR A 1039 -34.02 41.10 -35.10
C THR A 1039 -32.74 40.37 -34.69
N SER A 1040 -31.63 40.63 -35.40
CA SER A 1040 -30.31 40.05 -35.11
C SER A 1040 -29.72 40.62 -33.81
N LEU A 1041 -29.93 41.92 -33.57
CA LEU A 1041 -29.57 42.56 -32.28
C LEU A 1041 -30.36 41.95 -31.11
N GLN A 1042 -31.67 41.79 -31.26
CA GLN A 1042 -32.50 41.15 -30.24
C GLN A 1042 -32.11 39.69 -30.00
N ALA A 1043 -31.79 38.95 -31.06
CA ALA A 1043 -31.37 37.55 -30.95
C ALA A 1043 -30.02 37.42 -30.24
N LEU A 1044 -29.10 38.36 -30.43
CA LEU A 1044 -27.85 38.45 -29.69
C LEU A 1044 -28.11 38.78 -28.21
N ASP A 1045 -28.93 39.79 -27.92
CA ASP A 1045 -29.26 40.19 -26.55
C ASP A 1045 -29.93 39.03 -25.78
N ALA A 1046 -30.84 38.30 -26.44
CA ALA A 1046 -31.45 37.10 -25.88
C ALA A 1046 -30.42 35.98 -25.59
N LEU A 1047 -29.46 35.77 -26.49
CA LEU A 1047 -28.41 34.77 -26.32
C LEU A 1047 -27.49 35.07 -25.12
N LEU A 1048 -27.24 36.35 -24.85
CA LEU A 1048 -26.40 36.83 -23.75
C LEU A 1048 -27.15 36.86 -22.39
N GLN A 1049 -28.47 37.04 -22.41
CA GLN A 1049 -29.30 37.04 -21.20
C GLN A 1049 -29.80 35.65 -20.78
N ASP A 1050 -29.72 34.65 -21.67
CA ASP A 1050 -30.16 33.29 -21.40
C ASP A 1050 -29.30 32.61 -20.32
N SER A 1051 -29.87 32.48 -19.12
CA SER A 1051 -29.25 31.81 -17.96
C SER A 1051 -29.54 30.30 -17.90
N ALA A 1052 -30.38 29.77 -18.80
CA ALA A 1052 -30.77 28.36 -18.81
C ALA A 1052 -29.67 27.47 -19.43
N SER A 1053 -28.64 27.17 -18.65
CA SER A 1053 -27.59 26.23 -19.04
C SER A 1053 -27.95 24.80 -18.58
N CYS A 1054 -28.43 23.94 -19.50
CA CYS A 1054 -28.52 22.49 -19.30
C CYS A 1054 -27.14 21.81 -19.40
N ALA A 1055 -26.15 22.26 -18.63
CA ALA A 1055 -24.87 21.59 -18.51
C ALA A 1055 -24.81 20.80 -17.20
N MET A 1056 -24.40 19.53 -17.27
CA MET A 1056 -24.33 18.61 -16.13
C MET A 1056 -23.20 18.99 -15.14
N TYR A 1057 -22.23 19.80 -15.58
CA TYR A 1057 -21.02 20.16 -14.84
C TYR A 1057 -20.94 21.67 -14.60
N ALA A 1058 -20.68 22.06 -13.35
CA ALA A 1058 -20.57 23.46 -12.92
C ALA A 1058 -19.45 24.26 -13.61
N GLU A 1059 -18.36 23.59 -14.00
CA GLU A 1059 -17.22 24.21 -14.69
C GLU A 1059 -17.61 24.68 -16.10
N THR A 1060 -18.37 23.86 -16.84
CA THR A 1060 -18.92 24.22 -18.16
C THR A 1060 -19.93 25.35 -18.08
N VAL A 1061 -20.71 25.44 -17.00
CA VAL A 1061 -21.62 26.59 -16.75
C VAL A 1061 -20.80 27.88 -16.60
N LYS A 1062 -19.71 27.81 -15.83
CA LYS A 1062 -18.83 28.95 -15.56
C LYS A 1062 -18.09 29.43 -16.81
N GLU A 1063 -17.59 28.51 -17.63
CA GLU A 1063 -16.96 28.82 -18.93
C GLU A 1063 -17.94 29.51 -19.89
N LYS A 1064 -19.16 28.97 -20.03
CA LYS A 1064 -20.21 29.59 -20.86
C LYS A 1064 -20.64 30.95 -20.32
N GLN A 1065 -20.67 31.13 -19.00
CA GLN A 1065 -20.97 32.42 -18.39
C GLN A 1065 -19.87 33.46 -18.68
N LEU A 1066 -18.60 33.08 -18.55
CA LEU A 1066 -17.47 33.93 -18.89
C LEU A 1066 -17.48 34.32 -20.38
N ALA A 1067 -17.81 33.36 -21.26
CA ALA A 1067 -17.95 33.62 -22.70
C ALA A 1067 -19.04 34.67 -23.00
N ARG A 1068 -20.18 34.62 -22.30
CA ARG A 1068 -21.25 35.64 -22.44
C ARG A 1068 -20.80 37.01 -21.93
N GLU A 1069 -20.13 37.05 -20.77
CA GLU A 1069 -19.63 38.30 -20.18
C GLU A 1069 -18.62 38.99 -21.09
N GLN A 1070 -17.70 38.23 -21.70
CA GLN A 1070 -16.74 38.80 -22.65
C GLN A 1070 -17.38 39.19 -23.98
N LEU A 1071 -18.30 38.38 -24.53
CA LEU A 1071 -19.05 38.77 -25.72
C LEU A 1071 -19.84 40.07 -25.51
N ALA A 1072 -20.41 40.27 -24.33
CA ALA A 1072 -21.11 41.51 -23.96
C ALA A 1072 -20.19 42.75 -23.95
N GLN A 1073 -18.88 42.56 -23.75
CA GLN A 1073 -17.86 43.61 -23.77
C GLN A 1073 -17.14 43.74 -25.13
N SER A 1074 -17.32 42.77 -26.04
CA SER A 1074 -16.71 42.75 -27.37
C SER A 1074 -17.31 43.80 -28.31
N PRO A 1075 -16.65 44.17 -29.43
CA PRO A 1075 -17.20 45.10 -30.42
C PRO A 1075 -18.55 44.70 -31.04
N LEU A 1076 -19.07 43.49 -30.80
CA LEU A 1076 -20.40 43.07 -31.27
C LEU A 1076 -21.56 43.76 -30.55
N VAL A 1077 -21.42 44.10 -29.26
CA VAL A 1077 -22.57 44.43 -28.38
C VAL A 1077 -22.67 45.93 -28.04
N PRO A 1078 -21.66 46.60 -27.50
CA PRO A 1078 -21.57 48.05 -27.42
C PRO A 1078 -21.70 48.68 -28.81
N ILE A 1079 -22.86 49.29 -29.07
CA ILE A 1079 -23.11 50.10 -30.26
C ILE A 1079 -23.06 51.56 -29.80
N GLY A 1080 -22.08 52.31 -30.31
CA GLY A 1080 -22.00 53.75 -30.07
C GLY A 1080 -23.28 54.47 -30.53
N CYS A 1081 -23.54 55.66 -29.99
CA CYS A 1081 -24.73 56.40 -30.40
C CYS A 1081 -24.64 56.77 -31.91
N PRO A 1082 -25.57 56.30 -32.77
CA PRO A 1082 -25.50 56.54 -34.22
C PRO A 1082 -26.09 57.88 -34.64
N ILE A 1083 -26.25 58.82 -33.70
CA ILE A 1083 -26.86 60.12 -33.96
C ILE A 1083 -25.80 61.21 -33.89
N SER A 1084 -25.71 61.99 -34.96
CA SER A 1084 -24.99 63.26 -34.99
C SER A 1084 -25.93 64.42 -35.32
N VAL A 1085 -25.63 65.61 -34.80
CA VAL A 1085 -26.38 66.83 -35.12
C VAL A 1085 -25.53 67.69 -36.04
N VAL A 1086 -26.09 68.02 -37.21
CA VAL A 1086 -25.47 68.91 -38.19
C VAL A 1086 -26.29 70.18 -38.28
N THR A 1087 -25.64 71.33 -38.35
CA THR A 1087 -26.33 72.60 -38.59
C THR A 1087 -26.29 72.98 -40.07
N GLY A 1088 -27.33 73.68 -40.52
CA GLY A 1088 -27.30 74.37 -41.81
C GLY A 1088 -26.32 75.55 -41.82
N ALA A 1089 -26.47 76.46 -42.78
CA ALA A 1089 -25.74 77.72 -42.76
C ALA A 1089 -26.05 78.49 -41.47
N LEU A 1090 -25.01 78.80 -40.70
CA LEU A 1090 -25.09 79.55 -39.44
C LEU A 1090 -24.73 81.03 -39.66
N SER A 1091 -24.96 81.54 -40.87
CA SER A 1091 -24.78 82.94 -41.24
C SER A 1091 -26.15 83.57 -41.51
N LEU A 1092 -26.51 84.60 -40.75
CA LEU A 1092 -27.81 85.27 -40.85
C LEU A 1092 -27.62 86.76 -41.04
N SER A 1093 -28.51 87.39 -41.82
CA SER A 1093 -28.62 88.85 -41.89
C SER A 1093 -29.65 89.33 -40.86
N VAL A 1094 -29.21 90.19 -39.94
CA VAL A 1094 -29.93 90.49 -38.69
C VAL A 1094 -30.05 92.01 -38.50
N SER A 1095 -31.21 92.51 -38.07
CA SER A 1095 -31.44 93.93 -37.73
C SER A 1095 -30.84 94.31 -36.37
N ALA A 1096 -30.60 95.61 -36.11
CA ALA A 1096 -29.94 96.10 -34.88
C ALA A 1096 -30.76 95.96 -33.57
N TYR A 1097 -31.87 95.22 -33.58
CA TYR A 1097 -32.74 95.01 -32.44
C TYR A 1097 -33.00 93.51 -32.23
N PRO A 1098 -33.29 93.08 -30.98
CA PRO A 1098 -33.48 91.67 -30.67
C PRO A 1098 -34.60 91.04 -31.50
N HIS A 1099 -34.33 89.91 -32.14
CA HIS A 1099 -35.33 89.13 -32.85
C HIS A 1099 -35.08 87.62 -32.79
N VAL A 1100 -36.13 86.87 -33.11
CA VAL A 1100 -36.11 85.41 -33.09
C VAL A 1100 -35.63 84.89 -34.45
N ALA A 1101 -34.47 84.25 -34.47
CA ALA A 1101 -33.94 83.61 -35.66
C ALA A 1101 -34.44 82.17 -35.78
N GLN A 1102 -34.96 81.81 -36.96
CA GLN A 1102 -35.29 80.43 -37.31
C GLN A 1102 -34.03 79.71 -37.79
N LEU A 1103 -33.64 78.66 -37.08
CA LEU A 1103 -32.49 77.83 -37.41
C LEU A 1103 -32.96 76.41 -37.73
N SER A 1104 -32.18 75.71 -38.56
CA SER A 1104 -32.42 74.30 -38.88
C SER A 1104 -31.30 73.45 -38.31
N LEU A 1105 -31.64 72.61 -37.34
CA LEU A 1105 -30.79 71.50 -36.90
C LEU A 1105 -31.18 70.26 -37.70
N TYR A 1106 -30.20 69.50 -38.15
CA TYR A 1106 -30.41 68.23 -38.83
C TYR A 1106 -29.93 67.12 -37.92
N VAL A 1107 -30.88 66.31 -37.45
CA VAL A 1107 -30.56 65.09 -36.68
C VAL A 1107 -30.26 64.00 -37.70
N ARG A 1108 -29.00 63.60 -37.78
CA ARG A 1108 -28.49 62.63 -38.75
C ARG A 1108 -28.31 61.27 -38.08
N ASN A 1109 -28.88 60.25 -38.70
CA ASN A 1109 -28.77 58.86 -38.31
C ASN A 1109 -27.73 58.15 -39.20
N GLU A 1110 -26.71 57.60 -38.56
CA GLU A 1110 -25.58 56.91 -39.18
C GLU A 1110 -25.74 55.39 -39.18
N SER A 1111 -26.88 54.87 -38.72
CA SER A 1111 -27.18 53.44 -38.65
C SER A 1111 -28.21 53.01 -39.70
N PRO A 1112 -28.33 51.70 -40.01
CA PRO A 1112 -29.37 51.20 -40.91
C PRO A 1112 -30.78 51.26 -40.33
N TRP A 1113 -30.93 51.46 -39.02
CA TRP A 1113 -32.22 51.37 -38.34
C TRP A 1113 -32.94 52.72 -38.30
N PRO A 1114 -34.27 52.78 -38.45
CA PRO A 1114 -35.02 53.99 -38.14
C PRO A 1114 -35.01 54.25 -36.62
N LEU A 1115 -34.75 55.50 -36.21
CA LEU A 1115 -34.62 55.87 -34.79
C LEU A 1115 -35.59 56.99 -34.42
N LEU A 1116 -36.37 56.75 -33.37
CA LEU A 1116 -37.24 57.77 -32.79
C LEU A 1116 -36.42 58.63 -31.83
N CYS A 1117 -36.10 59.85 -32.23
CA CYS A 1117 -35.25 60.76 -31.49
C CYS A 1117 -36.09 61.79 -30.72
N VAL A 1118 -35.82 61.94 -29.43
CA VAL A 1118 -36.27 63.05 -28.61
C VAL A 1118 -35.09 64.00 -28.42
N VAL A 1119 -35.12 65.12 -29.13
CA VAL A 1119 -34.13 66.19 -29.06
C VAL A 1119 -34.57 67.17 -27.99
N ARG A 1120 -33.68 67.50 -27.05
CA ARG A 1120 -33.86 68.53 -26.03
C ARG A 1120 -32.77 69.58 -26.21
N LEU A 1121 -33.17 70.83 -26.33
CA LEU A 1121 -32.31 71.98 -26.44
C LEU A 1121 -32.10 72.54 -25.02
N VAL A 1122 -30.84 72.71 -24.64
CA VAL A 1122 -30.45 73.17 -23.30
C VAL A 1122 -29.58 74.40 -23.46
N ASP A 1123 -29.91 75.45 -22.73
CA ASP A 1123 -29.08 76.64 -22.71
C ASP A 1123 -27.73 76.31 -22.06
N PRO A 1124 -26.62 76.86 -22.57
CA PRO A 1124 -25.29 76.45 -22.14
C PRO A 1124 -25.06 76.84 -20.68
N SER A 1125 -24.44 75.94 -19.90
CA SER A 1125 -24.03 76.26 -18.54
C SER A 1125 -23.00 77.40 -18.55
N THR A 1126 -23.23 78.44 -17.75
CA THR A 1126 -22.40 79.64 -17.62
C THR A 1126 -20.97 79.35 -17.11
N GLN A 1127 -20.09 78.85 -17.99
CA GLN A 1127 -18.65 78.74 -17.73
C GLN A 1127 -17.87 79.34 -18.91
N ASP A 1128 -17.01 80.31 -18.58
CA ASP A 1128 -16.13 81.14 -19.41
C ASP A 1128 -16.03 80.79 -20.90
N THR A 1129 -16.74 81.54 -21.73
CA THR A 1129 -16.44 81.64 -23.17
C THR A 1129 -16.56 83.08 -23.64
N ALA A 1130 -15.62 83.53 -24.48
CA ALA A 1130 -15.51 84.89 -25.03
C ALA A 1130 -16.62 85.30 -26.03
N LEU A 1131 -17.63 84.46 -26.24
CA LEU A 1131 -18.71 84.66 -27.21
C LEU A 1131 -20.06 84.81 -26.49
N SER A 1132 -20.92 85.71 -26.97
CA SER A 1132 -22.29 85.87 -26.49
C SER A 1132 -23.11 84.60 -26.76
N CYS A 1133 -23.94 84.18 -25.81
CA CYS A 1133 -24.82 83.03 -25.99
C CYS A 1133 -26.16 83.46 -26.59
N ALA A 1134 -26.62 82.77 -27.63
CA ALA A 1134 -27.98 82.87 -28.14
C ALA A 1134 -28.85 81.78 -27.47
N PRO A 1135 -29.73 82.12 -26.50
CA PRO A 1135 -30.57 81.14 -25.83
C PRO A 1135 -31.63 80.59 -26.78
N TRP A 1136 -32.03 79.33 -26.55
CA TRP A 1136 -33.09 78.70 -27.31
C TRP A 1136 -34.45 79.30 -26.92
N LEU A 1137 -35.28 79.60 -27.92
CA LEU A 1137 -36.63 80.14 -27.73
C LEU A 1137 -37.70 79.17 -28.23
N GLY A 1138 -38.90 79.28 -27.68
CA GLY A 1138 -40.05 78.49 -28.11
C GLY A 1138 -40.01 77.05 -27.59
N GLN A 1139 -40.32 76.09 -28.47
CA GLN A 1139 -40.35 74.67 -28.11
C GLN A 1139 -38.92 74.12 -27.99
N THR A 1140 -38.50 73.80 -26.77
CA THR A 1140 -37.14 73.32 -26.47
C THR A 1140 -37.00 71.79 -26.53
N TRP A 1141 -38.06 71.06 -26.89
CA TRP A 1141 -37.98 69.61 -27.11
C TRP A 1141 -38.75 69.18 -28.37
N HIS A 1142 -38.15 68.33 -29.18
CA HIS A 1142 -38.72 67.83 -30.44
C HIS A 1142 -38.66 66.31 -30.48
N ARG A 1143 -39.71 65.67 -31.00
CA ARG A 1143 -39.75 64.24 -31.26
C ARG A 1143 -39.78 64.02 -32.77
N VAL A 1144 -38.78 63.32 -33.31
CA VAL A 1144 -38.61 63.10 -34.76
C VAL A 1144 -38.20 61.67 -35.03
N LEU A 1145 -38.84 61.03 -36.01
CA LEU A 1145 -38.43 59.71 -36.51
C LEU A 1145 -37.41 59.92 -37.62
N VAL A 1146 -36.17 59.53 -37.37
CA VAL A 1146 -35.07 59.69 -38.33
C VAL A 1146 -34.81 58.36 -39.03
N PRO A 1147 -35.07 58.24 -40.35
CA PRO A 1147 -34.80 57.01 -41.08
C PRO A 1147 -33.31 56.63 -41.05
N GLY A 1148 -33.02 55.35 -41.22
CA GLY A 1148 -31.64 54.87 -41.29
C GLY A 1148 -30.84 55.53 -42.41
N TRP A 1149 -29.58 55.85 -42.13
CA TRP A 1149 -28.65 56.53 -43.03
C TRP A 1149 -29.17 57.86 -43.60
N ARG A 1150 -30.09 58.56 -42.92
CA ARG A 1150 -30.67 59.84 -43.34
C ARG A 1150 -30.60 60.89 -42.24
N ALA A 1151 -30.87 62.14 -42.60
CA ALA A 1151 -31.05 63.22 -41.65
C ALA A 1151 -32.45 63.83 -41.76
N GLU A 1152 -33.02 64.18 -40.62
CA GLU A 1152 -34.30 64.88 -40.53
C GLU A 1152 -34.12 66.28 -39.96
N ARG A 1153 -34.89 67.22 -40.50
CA ARG A 1153 -34.81 68.63 -40.13
C ARG A 1153 -35.67 68.91 -38.90
N VAL A 1154 -35.05 69.48 -37.88
CA VAL A 1154 -35.69 70.05 -36.70
C VAL A 1154 -35.56 71.56 -36.78
N ALA A 1155 -36.70 72.24 -36.95
CA ALA A 1155 -36.75 73.70 -36.92
C ALA A 1155 -36.70 74.17 -35.46
N VAL A 1156 -35.74 75.04 -35.16
CA VAL A 1156 -35.50 75.57 -33.81
C VAL A 1156 -35.41 77.08 -33.87
N GLN A 1157 -35.62 77.74 -32.73
CA GLN A 1157 -35.59 79.20 -32.63
C GLN A 1157 -34.54 79.62 -31.62
N ALA A 1158 -33.79 80.67 -31.92
CA ALA A 1158 -32.83 81.26 -31.00
C ALA A 1158 -33.03 82.79 -30.93
N LEU A 1159 -32.85 83.37 -29.75
CA LEU A 1159 -32.86 84.82 -29.58
C LEU A 1159 -31.52 85.40 -30.00
N ILE A 1160 -31.54 86.35 -30.93
CA ILE A 1160 -30.36 87.13 -31.33
C ILE A 1160 -30.63 88.57 -30.93
N ASP A 1161 -29.78 89.15 -30.09
CA ASP A 1161 -29.93 90.52 -29.57
C ASP A 1161 -29.28 91.60 -30.44
N GLY A 1162 -28.47 91.22 -31.45
CA GLY A 1162 -27.87 92.13 -32.43
C GLY A 1162 -26.92 91.44 -33.43
N PRO A 1163 -26.19 92.21 -34.27
CA PRO A 1163 -25.12 91.67 -35.09
C PRO A 1163 -23.92 91.23 -34.22
N GLY A 1164 -23.41 90.03 -34.44
CA GLY A 1164 -22.37 89.44 -33.59
C GLY A 1164 -22.10 87.97 -33.90
N THR A 1165 -21.13 87.41 -33.18
CA THR A 1165 -20.82 85.97 -33.25
C THR A 1165 -21.33 85.31 -31.97
N TYR A 1166 -22.32 84.44 -32.12
CA TYR A 1166 -23.02 83.80 -31.02
C TYR A 1166 -22.63 82.34 -30.89
N ARG A 1167 -22.51 81.87 -29.65
CA ARG A 1167 -22.55 80.44 -29.35
C ARG A 1167 -24.01 80.01 -29.22
N LEU A 1168 -24.38 78.94 -29.90
CA LEU A 1168 -25.68 78.29 -29.72
C LEU A 1168 -25.64 77.35 -28.51
N GLY A 1169 -26.78 77.15 -27.85
CA GLY A 1169 -26.88 76.26 -26.71
C GLY A 1169 -26.59 74.79 -27.04
N ASP A 1170 -26.46 74.00 -25.99
CA ASP A 1170 -26.18 72.58 -26.07
C ASP A 1170 -27.46 71.80 -26.43
N TRP A 1171 -27.29 70.55 -26.85
CA TRP A 1171 -28.39 69.64 -27.16
C TRP A 1171 -28.17 68.30 -26.47
N HIS A 1172 -29.27 67.67 -26.08
CA HIS A 1172 -29.34 66.29 -25.61
C HIS A 1172 -30.32 65.52 -26.47
N ILE A 1173 -29.91 64.37 -27.00
CA ILE A 1173 -30.78 63.50 -27.77
C ILE A 1173 -30.88 62.16 -27.07
N GLU A 1174 -32.12 61.72 -26.86
CA GLU A 1174 -32.46 60.34 -26.53
C GLU A 1174 -33.09 59.69 -27.77
N ALA A 1175 -32.38 58.75 -28.39
CA ALA A 1175 -32.83 58.03 -29.57
C ALA A 1175 -33.25 56.61 -29.19
N GLN A 1176 -34.44 56.21 -29.61
CA GLN A 1176 -35.04 54.92 -29.28
C GLN A 1176 -35.22 54.09 -30.56
N LEU A 1177 -34.72 52.86 -30.51
CA LEU A 1177 -34.88 51.85 -31.56
C LEU A 1177 -36.05 50.94 -31.20
N TYR A 1178 -37.00 50.77 -32.12
CA TYR A 1178 -38.17 49.92 -31.95
C TYR A 1178 -38.22 48.80 -32.98
N GLN A 1179 -38.80 47.67 -32.58
CA GLN A 1179 -39.18 46.55 -33.45
C GLN A 1179 -40.58 46.08 -33.03
N ASP A 1180 -41.56 46.10 -33.93
CA ASP A 1180 -42.95 45.67 -33.65
C ASP A 1180 -43.50 46.25 -32.32
N ASP A 1181 -43.33 47.57 -32.14
CA ASP A 1181 -43.69 48.37 -30.95
C ASP A 1181 -42.95 48.02 -29.63
N SER A 1182 -42.01 47.07 -29.66
CA SER A 1182 -41.10 46.79 -28.55
C SER A 1182 -39.86 47.69 -28.60
N LEU A 1183 -39.52 48.32 -27.47
CA LEU A 1183 -38.28 49.10 -27.34
C LEU A 1183 -37.10 48.13 -27.29
N VAL A 1184 -36.20 48.23 -28.27
CA VAL A 1184 -35.02 47.36 -28.38
C VAL A 1184 -33.82 47.99 -27.67
N ARG A 1185 -33.49 49.24 -28.01
CA ARG A 1185 -32.35 49.97 -27.43
C ARG A 1185 -32.62 51.46 -27.32
N THR A 1186 -32.01 52.09 -26.32
CA THR A 1186 -32.04 53.54 -26.12
C THR A 1186 -30.61 54.07 -26.15
N PHE A 1187 -30.36 55.03 -27.04
CA PHE A 1187 -29.10 55.75 -27.16
C PHE A 1187 -29.26 57.14 -26.58
N ARG A 1188 -28.24 57.61 -25.86
CA ARG A 1188 -28.21 58.98 -25.34
C ARG A 1188 -26.93 59.63 -25.77
N THR A 1189 -27.04 60.85 -26.27
CA THR A 1189 -25.90 61.67 -26.66
C THR A 1189 -26.18 63.12 -26.30
N ALA A 1190 -25.11 63.85 -26.00
CA ALA A 1190 -25.17 65.27 -25.71
C ALA A 1190 -24.01 65.94 -26.43
N GLY A 1191 -24.21 67.16 -26.88
CA GLY A 1191 -23.18 67.90 -27.57
C GLY A 1191 -23.49 69.39 -27.64
N SER A 1192 -22.47 70.13 -28.05
CA SER A 1192 -22.57 71.56 -28.31
C SER A 1192 -22.41 71.82 -29.79
N ILE A 1193 -23.04 72.87 -30.30
CA ILE A 1193 -22.81 73.32 -31.68
C ILE A 1193 -21.51 74.13 -31.66
N THR A 1194 -20.43 73.53 -32.12
CA THR A 1194 -19.08 74.10 -32.04
C THR A 1194 -18.82 75.21 -33.06
N ARG A 1195 -19.59 75.26 -34.16
CA ARG A 1195 -19.53 76.38 -35.11
C ARG A 1195 -20.39 77.54 -34.58
N PRO A 1196 -19.82 78.74 -34.41
CA PRO A 1196 -20.61 79.86 -33.93
C PRO A 1196 -21.58 80.35 -35.01
N LEU A 1197 -22.70 80.90 -34.56
CA LEU A 1197 -23.67 81.60 -35.38
C LEU A 1197 -23.19 83.03 -35.64
N THR A 1198 -22.96 83.39 -36.89
CA THR A 1198 -22.58 84.75 -37.27
C THR A 1198 -23.79 85.51 -37.78
N ALA A 1199 -24.20 86.53 -37.03
CA ALA A 1199 -25.23 87.48 -37.41
C ALA A 1199 -24.56 88.76 -37.96
N SER A 1200 -24.74 89.06 -39.23
CA SER A 1200 -24.21 90.28 -39.88
C SER A 1200 -25.34 91.23 -40.26
N HIS A 1201 -25.05 92.52 -40.39
CA HIS A 1201 -26.02 93.46 -40.95
C HIS A 1201 -26.35 93.05 -42.41
N PRO A 1202 -27.61 93.16 -42.87
CA PRO A 1202 -27.89 93.16 -44.29
C PRO A 1202 -27.17 94.37 -44.92
N ALA A 1203 -26.40 94.13 -45.97
CA ALA A 1203 -25.79 95.20 -46.77
C ALA A 1203 -26.86 96.00 -47.53
#